data_AF-A0A918PQ47-F1
#
_entry.id   AF-A0A918PQ47-F1
#
_cell.length_a   1.000
_cell.length_b   1.000
_cell.length_c   1.000
_cell.angle_alpha   90.00
_cell.angle_beta   90.00
_cell.angle_gamma   90.00
#
_symmetry.space_group_name_H-M   'P 1'
#
loop_
_entity.id
_entity.type
_entity.pdbx_description
1 polymer ?
#
loop_
_entity_poly.entity_id
_entity_poly.type
_entity_poly.pdbx_seq_one_letter_code
_entity_poly.pdbx_strand_id
1 'polypeptide(L)'
;MATTYKTPGVYIEEISKFPPSVAQVETAIPAFIGYTQKAVIDEIDFHSSGTVKPIKIKSLPEYELFFGGAPEPTTLEINLDANNAVVSTTVNGINLLYDSLRMFYSNGGGDCYIVSVGAYNTQASDVDKGDLLAGLKTLEKVDQPTLLVIPESVNLQVAEAGEVHAAMLAQCNKLQDRFSVLDLVNGDQEITPTMDPIQDFRNNVGMNYLKYGAAYYPWLKTTLPFSISYEAITNATATKDGSAVTLSTLFNQTLVNGINMINADIVSAKAVLGPDNTEITNRTDLVDYAELVYDYLKAFHDLSPTDADISDPNNAAAIHSRYLDASGNYQGLVQTFYDYLHYSDNDNSTANIASWADPLLDLGPGNGFHAGENFSKLTLAAPTASNDIFTATQTATNATPSFRSLVSKLNGMVASYINELIESKKQKVESLEQLDPVYTSIITAISKKGVVLPPSGAMVGVYAAVDSNSGVWKAPANVSITAVKGPAVNITHEEQQSMNVDVDAGKSINAIRTFTGKGTMVWGARTLAGNDKEWRFVPVRRFFIMAEESIKKASEQFVFEGNDGNTWVRVRAMIENFLTLQWRAGALAGAKAEHAFYVKVGLGHTMTSQDILDGIMNVEIGLAVVRPAEFIILKFSHKMQES
;
A
#
# COMPACT_ATOMS: atom_id res chain seq x y z
N MET A 1 -44.69 -21.76 9.12
CA MET A 1 -46.05 -22.13 9.55
C MET A 1 -46.43 -23.41 8.82
N ALA A 2 -47.03 -24.39 9.50
CA ALA A 2 -47.59 -25.55 8.81
C ALA A 2 -48.71 -25.08 7.87
N THR A 3 -48.64 -25.44 6.59
CA THR A 3 -49.64 -25.08 5.59
C THR A 3 -50.94 -25.81 5.92
N THR A 4 -51.96 -25.10 6.43
CA THR A 4 -53.26 -25.71 6.70
C THR A 4 -54.06 -25.80 5.40
N TYR A 5 -54.10 -26.97 4.78
CA TYR A 5 -54.91 -27.22 3.58
C TYR A 5 -56.40 -27.25 3.93
N LYS A 6 -57.20 -26.41 3.25
CA LYS A 6 -58.64 -26.22 3.54
C LYS A 6 -59.57 -26.85 2.51
N THR A 7 -59.03 -27.46 1.46
CA THR A 7 -59.82 -28.11 0.40
C THR A 7 -59.22 -29.47 0.02
N PRO A 8 -60.02 -30.42 -0.48
CA PRO A 8 -59.48 -31.66 -1.07
C PRO A 8 -58.79 -31.35 -2.41
N GLY A 9 -57.53 -31.72 -2.56
CA GLY A 9 -56.74 -31.50 -3.78
C GLY A 9 -55.33 -32.10 -3.71
N VAL A 10 -54.60 -32.07 -4.83
CA VAL A 10 -53.16 -32.39 -4.88
C VAL A 10 -52.39 -31.08 -4.78
N TYR A 11 -51.51 -30.98 -3.79
CA TYR A 11 -50.65 -29.82 -3.56
C TYR A 11 -49.20 -30.18 -3.85
N ILE A 12 -48.48 -29.25 -4.48
CA ILE A 12 -47.04 -29.35 -4.69
C ILE A 12 -46.42 -28.27 -3.81
N GLU A 13 -45.54 -28.68 -2.90
CA GLU A 13 -44.71 -27.78 -2.10
C GLU A 13 -43.24 -27.99 -2.47
N GLU A 14 -42.55 -26.90 -2.78
CA GLU A 14 -41.11 -26.91 -2.95
C GLU A 14 -40.44 -26.70 -1.60
N ILE A 15 -40.12 -27.82 -0.94
CA ILE A 15 -39.29 -27.79 0.27
C ILE A 15 -37.83 -27.84 -0.19
N SER A 16 -37.13 -26.70 -0.15
CA SER A 16 -35.68 -26.70 -0.33
C SER A 16 -35.03 -27.48 0.83
N LYS A 17 -34.51 -28.66 0.52
CA LYS A 17 -33.82 -29.55 1.47
C LYS A 17 -32.30 -29.48 1.36
N PHE A 18 -31.77 -28.69 0.43
CA PHE A 18 -30.33 -28.56 0.27
C PHE A 18 -29.79 -27.72 1.44
N PRO A 19 -28.82 -28.24 2.21
CA PRO A 19 -28.15 -27.42 3.19
C PRO A 19 -27.40 -26.30 2.45
N PRO A 20 -27.35 -25.09 3.03
CA PRO A 20 -26.49 -24.03 2.51
C PRO A 20 -25.04 -24.50 2.48
N SER A 21 -24.23 -23.93 1.59
CA SER A 21 -22.82 -24.26 1.43
C SER A 21 -21.93 -23.29 2.21
N VAL A 22 -20.84 -23.79 2.78
CA VAL A 22 -19.78 -22.93 3.32
C VAL A 22 -18.89 -22.47 2.17
N ALA A 23 -18.74 -21.16 1.99
CA ALA A 23 -17.76 -20.59 1.09
C ALA A 23 -16.40 -20.50 1.80
N GLN A 24 -15.33 -20.87 1.09
CA GLN A 24 -13.98 -20.68 1.59
C GLN A 24 -13.65 -19.18 1.61
N VAL A 25 -13.16 -18.68 2.74
CA VAL A 25 -12.67 -17.30 2.84
C VAL A 25 -11.27 -17.20 2.26
N GLU A 26 -10.90 -15.97 1.87
CA GLU A 26 -9.55 -15.65 1.43
C GLU A 26 -8.52 -15.96 2.52
N THR A 27 -7.32 -16.37 2.13
CA THR A 27 -6.33 -16.94 3.06
C THR A 27 -5.03 -16.14 3.17
N ALA A 28 -4.75 -15.29 2.18
CA ALA A 28 -3.50 -14.54 2.06
C ALA A 28 -3.73 -13.11 1.53
N ILE A 29 -4.58 -12.35 2.21
CA ILE A 29 -4.74 -10.91 2.04
C ILE A 29 -3.96 -10.22 3.16
N PRO A 30 -2.71 -9.78 2.92
CA PRO A 30 -1.93 -9.07 3.93
C PRO A 30 -2.39 -7.63 4.11
N ALA A 31 -2.18 -7.11 5.30
CA ALA A 31 -2.18 -5.69 5.59
C ALA A 31 -0.76 -5.24 5.94
N PHE A 32 -0.24 -4.29 5.17
CA PHE A 32 1.02 -3.62 5.37
C PHE A 32 0.79 -2.31 6.12
N ILE A 33 1.49 -2.13 7.24
CA ILE A 33 1.43 -0.92 8.05
C ILE A 33 2.81 -0.27 8.04
N GLY A 34 2.86 1.02 7.73
CA GLY A 34 4.13 1.74 7.59
C GLY A 34 3.95 3.14 7.02
N TYR A 35 5.06 3.75 6.60
CA TYR A 35 5.10 5.13 6.14
C TYR A 35 5.03 5.20 4.61
N THR A 36 4.37 6.23 4.08
CA THR A 36 4.16 6.41 2.63
C THR A 36 4.52 7.81 2.18
N GLN A 37 4.65 8.05 0.87
CA GLN A 37 4.98 9.40 0.36
C GLN A 37 3.83 10.38 0.58
N LYS A 38 2.61 9.90 0.34
CA LYS A 38 1.35 10.61 0.49
C LYS A 38 0.27 9.62 0.94
N ALA A 39 -0.93 10.11 1.26
CA ALA A 39 -2.09 9.26 1.45
C ALA A 39 -3.35 10.00 0.98
N VAL A 40 -3.47 10.19 -0.34
CA VAL A 40 -4.55 10.98 -0.96
C VAL A 40 -5.57 10.05 -1.60
N ILE A 41 -6.79 10.03 -1.08
CA ILE A 41 -7.90 9.25 -1.61
C ILE A 41 -9.14 10.15 -1.65
N ASP A 42 -9.84 10.17 -2.78
CA ASP A 42 -11.02 11.02 -2.99
C ASP A 42 -10.76 12.50 -2.62
N GLU A 43 -9.58 13.00 -3.04
CA GLU A 43 -9.09 14.37 -2.77
C GLU A 43 -8.80 14.70 -1.29
N ILE A 44 -8.92 13.71 -0.39
CA ILE A 44 -8.60 13.87 1.04
C ILE A 44 -7.19 13.35 1.30
N ASP A 45 -6.33 14.21 1.84
CA ASP A 45 -5.02 13.82 2.36
C ASP A 45 -5.12 13.33 3.82
N PHE A 46 -4.88 12.04 4.02
CA PHE A 46 -4.92 11.40 5.34
C PHE A 46 -3.73 11.76 6.24
N HIS A 47 -2.61 12.20 5.67
CA HIS A 47 -1.49 12.72 6.47
C HIS A 47 -1.89 14.04 7.12
N SER A 48 -2.44 14.97 6.33
CA SER A 48 -2.89 16.29 6.81
C SER A 48 -4.09 16.23 7.75
N SER A 49 -4.99 15.27 7.59
CA SER A 49 -6.17 15.11 8.46
C SER A 49 -5.90 14.33 9.75
N GLY A 50 -4.69 13.80 9.96
CA GLY A 50 -4.31 13.00 11.13
C GLY A 50 -5.12 11.71 11.30
N THR A 51 -5.77 11.25 10.23
CA THR A 51 -6.66 10.08 10.25
C THR A 51 -6.00 8.92 9.53
N VAL A 52 -5.77 7.82 10.25
CA VAL A 52 -5.24 6.59 9.64
C VAL A 52 -6.39 5.75 9.09
N LYS A 53 -6.39 5.49 7.78
CA LYS A 53 -7.42 4.71 7.08
C LYS A 53 -6.79 3.54 6.32
N PRO A 54 -7.14 2.28 6.65
CA PRO A 54 -6.76 1.14 5.83
C PRO A 54 -7.42 1.18 4.45
N ILE A 55 -6.64 1.06 3.38
CA ILE A 55 -7.12 1.05 2.00
C ILE A 55 -6.72 -0.27 1.33
N LYS A 56 -7.70 -0.91 0.68
CA LYS A 56 -7.44 -2.10 -0.13
C LYS A 56 -6.90 -1.69 -1.49
N ILE A 57 -5.81 -2.32 -1.91
CA ILE A 57 -5.22 -2.18 -3.24
C ILE A 57 -5.04 -3.55 -3.88
N LYS A 58 -4.97 -3.57 -5.22
CA LYS A 58 -4.79 -4.79 -6.02
C LYS A 58 -3.44 -4.85 -6.71
N SER A 59 -2.76 -3.71 -6.85
CA SER A 59 -1.53 -3.62 -7.63
C SER A 59 -0.63 -2.47 -7.19
N LEU A 60 0.64 -2.52 -7.58
CA LEU A 60 1.60 -1.45 -7.31
C LEU A 60 1.25 -0.11 -7.99
N PRO A 61 0.73 -0.05 -9.23
CA PRO A 61 0.25 1.22 -9.79
C PRO A 61 -0.89 1.86 -8.98
N GLU A 62 -1.79 1.03 -8.42
CA GLU A 62 -2.84 1.52 -7.53
C GLU A 62 -2.28 2.02 -6.19
N TYR A 63 -1.24 1.36 -5.67
CA TYR A 63 -0.46 1.91 -4.56
C TYR A 63 0.09 3.30 -4.90
N GLU A 64 0.77 3.44 -6.04
CA GLU A 64 1.41 4.70 -6.43
C GLU A 64 0.41 5.84 -6.62
N LEU A 65 -0.79 5.52 -7.11
CA LEU A 65 -1.90 6.47 -7.22
C LEU A 65 -2.27 7.07 -5.86
N PHE A 66 -2.52 6.24 -4.84
CA PHE A 66 -3.00 6.68 -3.53
C PHE A 66 -1.89 7.10 -2.56
N PHE A 67 -0.77 6.39 -2.58
CA PHE A 67 0.29 6.46 -1.57
C PHE A 67 1.62 7.04 -2.07
N GLY A 68 1.74 7.24 -3.38
CA GLY A 68 2.93 7.78 -4.03
C GLY A 68 4.03 6.76 -4.32
N GLY A 69 5.17 7.23 -4.80
CA GLY A 69 6.26 6.40 -5.30
C GLY A 69 7.23 5.93 -4.22
N ALA A 70 8.31 5.30 -4.66
CA ALA A 70 9.41 4.85 -3.82
C ALA A 70 10.02 5.99 -2.98
N PRO A 71 10.46 5.71 -1.73
CA PRO A 71 11.23 6.67 -0.95
C PRO A 71 12.62 6.88 -1.53
N GLU A 72 13.14 8.11 -1.41
CA GLU A 72 14.55 8.39 -1.64
C GLU A 72 15.41 7.71 -0.55
N PRO A 73 16.65 7.29 -0.87
CA PRO A 73 17.55 6.77 0.13
C PRO A 73 17.91 7.86 1.15
N THR A 74 17.98 7.49 2.42
CA THR A 74 18.37 8.40 3.51
C THR A 74 19.88 8.60 3.58
N THR A 75 20.65 7.67 3.03
CA THR A 75 22.10 7.81 2.91
C THR A 75 22.53 7.40 1.52
N LEU A 76 23.20 8.32 0.82
CA LEU A 76 23.82 8.10 -0.47
C LEU A 76 25.24 8.64 -0.44
N GLU A 77 26.22 7.74 -0.46
CA GLU A 77 27.64 8.07 -0.49
C GLU A 77 28.28 7.52 -1.76
N ILE A 78 29.04 8.36 -2.47
CA ILE A 78 29.68 8.00 -3.74
C ILE A 78 31.17 8.33 -3.65
N ASN A 79 32.02 7.32 -3.77
CA ASN A 79 33.47 7.50 -3.81
C ASN A 79 33.98 7.29 -5.23
N LEU A 80 34.68 8.30 -5.74
CA LEU A 80 35.26 8.34 -7.08
C LEU A 80 36.80 8.34 -7.02
N ASP A 81 37.44 7.82 -8.07
CA ASP A 81 38.87 7.96 -8.28
C ASP A 81 39.23 9.26 -9.04
N ALA A 82 40.53 9.50 -9.24
CA ALA A 82 41.07 10.61 -10.03
C ALA A 82 40.40 10.80 -11.42
N ASN A 83 39.93 9.71 -12.02
CA ASN A 83 39.34 9.66 -13.36
C ASN A 83 37.81 9.70 -13.36
N ASN A 84 37.19 10.03 -12.21
CA ASN A 84 35.74 10.02 -11.99
C ASN A 84 35.09 8.62 -12.08
N ALA A 85 35.87 7.54 -12.01
CA ALA A 85 35.30 6.20 -11.96
C ALA A 85 34.81 5.87 -10.55
N VAL A 86 33.65 5.23 -10.44
CA VAL A 86 33.06 4.85 -9.15
C VAL A 86 33.87 3.71 -8.51
N VAL A 87 34.47 4.02 -7.36
CA VAL A 87 35.21 3.05 -6.53
C VAL A 87 34.25 2.31 -5.61
N SER A 88 33.35 3.04 -4.95
CA SER A 88 32.35 2.45 -4.06
C SER A 88 31.12 3.33 -3.94
N THR A 89 30.01 2.69 -3.58
CA THR A 89 28.75 3.38 -3.29
C THR A 89 28.12 2.78 -2.03
N THR A 90 27.60 3.63 -1.16
CA THR A 90 26.76 3.24 -0.03
C THR A 90 25.37 3.81 -0.27
N VAL A 91 24.35 2.94 -0.23
CA VAL A 91 22.96 3.34 -0.42
C VAL A 91 22.13 2.63 0.63
N ASN A 92 21.50 3.40 1.52
CA ASN A 92 20.63 2.88 2.58
C ASN A 92 19.30 3.63 2.57
N GLY A 93 18.21 2.91 2.87
CA GLY A 93 16.88 3.49 3.06
C GLY A 93 16.23 2.91 4.31
N ILE A 94 15.38 3.71 4.95
CA ILE A 94 14.68 3.32 6.19
C ILE A 94 13.19 3.08 5.99
N ASN A 95 12.59 3.63 4.92
CA ASN A 95 11.17 3.46 4.62
C ASN A 95 11.05 2.18 3.78
N LEU A 96 10.54 1.11 4.38
CA LEU A 96 10.67 -0.25 3.84
C LEU A 96 9.37 -0.76 3.20
N LEU A 97 8.22 -0.13 3.47
CA LEU A 97 6.91 -0.60 3.02
C LEU A 97 6.80 -0.69 1.50
N TYR A 98 7.25 0.33 0.76
CA TYR A 98 7.16 0.33 -0.72
C TYR A 98 7.93 -0.84 -1.35
N ASP A 99 9.18 -1.05 -0.94
CA ASP A 99 10.00 -2.13 -1.47
C ASP A 99 9.56 -3.51 -0.93
N SER A 100 8.98 -3.56 0.27
CA SER A 100 8.34 -4.77 0.79
C SER A 100 7.12 -5.18 -0.04
N LEU A 101 6.35 -4.21 -0.55
CA LEU A 101 5.26 -4.46 -1.50
C LEU A 101 5.78 -4.94 -2.86
N ARG A 102 6.88 -4.37 -3.36
CA ARG A 102 7.53 -4.89 -4.58
C ARG A 102 7.94 -6.35 -4.42
N MET A 103 8.49 -6.70 -3.26
CA MET A 103 8.81 -8.10 -2.93
C MET A 103 7.55 -8.97 -2.84
N PHE A 104 6.48 -8.48 -2.23
CA PHE A 104 5.19 -9.18 -2.15
C PHE A 104 4.65 -9.54 -3.53
N TYR A 105 4.51 -8.55 -4.42
CA TYR A 105 4.01 -8.78 -5.78
C TYR A 105 4.95 -9.65 -6.62
N SER A 106 6.28 -9.50 -6.45
CA SER A 106 7.27 -10.34 -7.17
C SER A 106 7.20 -11.82 -6.76
N ASN A 107 6.69 -12.12 -5.57
CA ASN A 107 6.59 -13.48 -5.02
C ASN A 107 5.16 -14.05 -5.08
N GLY A 108 4.26 -13.46 -5.86
CA GLY A 108 2.90 -13.98 -6.09
C GLY A 108 1.81 -13.34 -5.22
N GLY A 109 2.06 -12.13 -4.73
CA GLY A 109 1.07 -11.32 -4.03
C GLY A 109 -0.12 -10.91 -4.90
N GLY A 110 -1.30 -10.83 -4.28
CA GLY A 110 -2.54 -10.35 -4.88
C GLY A 110 -3.07 -9.11 -4.15
N ASP A 111 -4.34 -9.12 -3.79
CA ASP A 111 -4.96 -8.04 -3.01
C ASP A 111 -4.26 -7.86 -1.65
N CYS A 112 -4.04 -6.61 -1.24
CA CYS A 112 -3.54 -6.28 0.09
C CYS A 112 -4.15 -4.99 0.62
N TYR A 113 -4.01 -4.76 1.92
CA TYR A 113 -4.36 -3.51 2.58
C TYR A 113 -3.10 -2.71 2.88
N ILE A 114 -3.17 -1.40 2.69
CA ILE A 114 -2.15 -0.45 3.11
C ILE A 114 -2.70 0.40 4.22
N VAL A 115 -1.93 0.53 5.29
CA VAL A 115 -2.21 1.40 6.43
C VAL A 115 -1.05 2.37 6.54
N SER A 116 -1.21 3.52 5.88
CA SER A 116 -0.26 4.63 5.98
C SER A 116 -0.37 5.29 7.35
N VAL A 117 0.70 5.26 8.13
CA VAL A 117 0.75 5.89 9.46
C VAL A 117 1.43 7.26 9.48
N GLY A 118 2.05 7.67 8.38
CA GLY A 118 2.69 8.97 8.25
C GLY A 118 3.46 9.12 6.94
N ALA A 119 4.08 10.29 6.76
CA ALA A 119 4.97 10.58 5.65
C ALA A 119 6.32 9.85 5.80
N TYR A 120 7.09 9.74 4.72
CA TYR A 120 8.42 9.14 4.77
C TYR A 120 9.35 9.81 5.80
N ASN A 121 10.01 8.96 6.57
CA ASN A 121 10.97 9.35 7.59
C ASN A 121 12.32 9.74 6.98
N THR A 122 13.08 10.56 7.70
CA THR A 122 14.42 11.01 7.27
C THR A 122 15.56 10.26 7.95
N GLN A 123 15.30 9.71 9.13
CA GLN A 123 16.24 8.91 9.93
C GLN A 123 15.50 7.78 10.65
N ALA A 124 16.19 6.67 10.96
CA ALA A 124 15.55 5.50 11.56
C ALA A 124 14.88 5.80 12.91
N SER A 125 15.42 6.76 13.66
CA SER A 125 14.85 7.23 14.93
C SER A 125 13.53 8.00 14.80
N ASP A 126 13.11 8.36 13.58
CA ASP A 126 11.80 8.97 13.34
C ASP A 126 10.68 7.93 13.26
N VAL A 127 11.01 6.64 13.14
CA VAL A 127 10.01 5.56 13.17
C VAL A 127 9.44 5.47 14.59
N ASP A 128 8.15 5.74 14.73
CA ASP A 128 7.46 5.79 16.01
C ASP A 128 6.60 4.54 16.25
N LYS A 129 6.78 3.93 17.43
CA LYS A 129 5.97 2.78 17.85
C LYS A 129 4.49 3.12 17.96
N GLY A 130 4.15 4.31 18.45
CA GLY A 130 2.78 4.78 18.63
C GLY A 130 2.02 4.87 17.31
N ASP A 131 2.66 5.39 16.27
CA ASP A 131 2.12 5.44 14.91
C ASP A 131 1.80 4.04 14.38
N LEU A 132 2.74 3.10 14.48
CA LEU A 132 2.56 1.72 14.02
C LEU A 132 1.42 1.01 14.79
N LEU A 133 1.35 1.20 16.11
CA LEU A 133 0.26 0.67 16.94
C LEU A 133 -1.10 1.33 16.63
N ALA A 134 -1.11 2.62 16.29
CA ALA A 134 -2.31 3.32 15.87
C ALA A 134 -2.82 2.75 14.54
N GLY A 135 -1.94 2.52 13.57
CA GLY A 135 -2.26 1.83 12.32
C GLY A 135 -2.86 0.45 12.57
N LEU A 136 -2.21 -0.36 13.42
CA LEU A 136 -2.67 -1.70 13.79
C LEU A 136 -4.08 -1.67 14.41
N LYS A 137 -4.34 -0.71 15.30
CA LYS A 137 -5.64 -0.49 15.92
C LYS A 137 -6.74 -0.11 14.93
N THR A 138 -6.43 0.70 13.92
CA THR A 138 -7.43 1.05 12.88
C THR A 138 -7.80 -0.16 12.02
N LEU A 139 -6.83 -1.01 11.72
CA LEU A 139 -7.02 -2.24 10.95
C LEU A 139 -7.90 -3.27 11.68
N GLU A 140 -8.02 -3.19 13.01
CA GLU A 140 -8.94 -4.04 13.79
C GLU A 140 -10.40 -3.90 13.36
N LYS A 141 -10.78 -2.74 12.84
CA LYS A 141 -12.14 -2.44 12.38
C LYS A 141 -12.44 -2.96 10.98
N VAL A 142 -11.45 -3.55 10.31
CA VAL A 142 -11.53 -3.99 8.92
C VAL A 142 -11.58 -5.52 8.89
N ASP A 143 -12.64 -6.03 8.26
CA ASP A 143 -12.78 -7.44 7.88
C ASP A 143 -12.02 -7.71 6.57
N GLN A 144 -11.59 -8.96 6.35
CA GLN A 144 -10.75 -9.48 5.24
C GLN A 144 -9.23 -9.60 5.46
N PRO A 145 -8.50 -8.70 6.15
CA PRO A 145 -7.09 -8.90 6.40
C PRO A 145 -6.83 -10.21 7.14
N THR A 146 -6.03 -11.09 6.53
CA THR A 146 -5.70 -12.43 7.05
C THR A 146 -4.24 -12.56 7.43
N LEU A 147 -3.39 -11.62 6.97
CA LEU A 147 -1.99 -11.53 7.35
C LEU A 147 -1.65 -10.12 7.85
N LEU A 148 -0.81 -10.02 8.88
CA LEU A 148 -0.30 -8.75 9.41
C LEU A 148 1.19 -8.61 9.15
N VAL A 149 1.60 -7.48 8.59
CA VAL A 149 3.00 -7.17 8.24
C VAL A 149 3.32 -5.72 8.58
N ILE A 150 4.40 -5.49 9.32
CA ILE A 150 4.89 -4.15 9.68
C ILE A 150 6.40 -4.10 9.40
N PRO A 151 6.83 -3.86 8.16
CA PRO A 151 8.25 -3.94 7.78
C PRO A 151 9.12 -2.96 8.57
N GLU A 152 8.60 -1.78 8.88
CA GLU A 152 9.32 -0.74 9.62
C GLU A 152 9.57 -1.05 11.09
N SER A 153 8.95 -2.10 11.67
CA SER A 153 9.20 -2.46 13.08
C SER A 153 10.68 -2.76 13.34
N VAL A 154 11.43 -3.12 12.30
CA VAL A 154 12.86 -3.41 12.38
C VAL A 154 13.73 -2.18 12.63
N ASN A 155 13.22 -0.97 12.40
CA ASN A 155 13.92 0.28 12.66
C ASN A 155 13.74 0.77 14.10
N LEU A 156 12.82 0.17 14.86
CA LEU A 156 12.61 0.48 16.28
C LEU A 156 13.73 -0.09 17.14
N GLN A 157 13.83 0.41 18.38
CA GLN A 157 14.60 -0.27 19.41
C GLN A 157 14.04 -1.69 19.64
N VAL A 158 14.91 -2.65 19.96
CA VAL A 158 14.55 -4.07 20.09
C VAL A 158 13.36 -4.30 21.04
N ALA A 159 13.31 -3.59 22.17
CA ALA A 159 12.20 -3.68 23.12
C ALA A 159 10.87 -3.18 22.53
N GLU A 160 10.91 -2.05 21.83
CA GLU A 160 9.74 -1.45 21.19
C GLU A 160 9.23 -2.27 20.01
N ALA A 161 10.13 -2.82 19.19
CA ALA A 161 9.77 -3.80 18.17
C ALA A 161 9.06 -5.02 18.79
N GLY A 162 9.55 -5.50 19.95
CA GLY A 162 8.91 -6.56 20.73
C GLY A 162 7.49 -6.23 21.16
N GLU A 163 7.23 -4.99 21.62
CA GLU A 163 5.90 -4.51 21.97
C GLU A 163 4.95 -4.48 20.76
N VAL A 164 5.43 -4.01 19.61
CA VAL A 164 4.66 -4.05 18.34
C VAL A 164 4.32 -5.49 17.96
N HIS A 165 5.30 -6.39 17.99
CA HIS A 165 5.09 -7.79 17.66
C HIS A 165 4.08 -8.45 18.62
N ALA A 166 4.17 -8.17 19.92
CA ALA A 166 3.22 -8.68 20.91
C ALA A 166 1.80 -8.16 20.66
N ALA A 167 1.66 -6.89 20.23
CA ALA A 167 0.37 -6.32 19.85
C ALA A 167 -0.22 -6.98 18.59
N MET A 168 0.60 -7.24 17.56
CA MET A 168 0.18 -7.97 16.36
C MET A 168 -0.35 -9.37 16.71
N LEU A 169 0.38 -10.11 17.55
CA LEU A 169 -0.04 -11.44 18.03
C LEU A 169 -1.32 -11.38 18.87
N ALA A 170 -1.46 -10.36 19.73
CA ALA A 170 -2.65 -10.15 20.55
C ALA A 170 -3.88 -9.88 19.68
N GLN A 171 -3.76 -9.08 18.62
CA GLN A 171 -4.85 -8.83 17.68
C GLN A 171 -5.23 -10.09 16.90
N CYS A 172 -4.24 -10.86 16.42
CA CYS A 172 -4.51 -12.16 15.79
C CYS A 172 -5.29 -13.11 16.70
N ASN A 173 -4.94 -13.16 18.00
CA ASN A 173 -5.68 -13.95 18.96
C ASN A 173 -7.10 -13.42 19.24
N LYS A 174 -7.26 -12.09 19.28
CA LYS A 174 -8.55 -11.45 19.53
C LYS A 174 -9.56 -11.70 18.40
N LEU A 175 -9.12 -11.53 17.16
CA LEU A 175 -9.99 -11.61 15.99
C LEU A 175 -10.07 -13.02 15.40
N GLN A 176 -9.03 -13.84 15.59
CA GLN A 176 -8.92 -15.24 15.17
C GLN A 176 -9.03 -15.49 13.65
N ASP A 177 -9.09 -14.42 12.86
CA ASP A 177 -9.21 -14.41 11.39
C ASP A 177 -7.88 -14.10 10.68
N ARG A 178 -6.81 -13.81 11.44
CA ARG A 178 -5.52 -13.32 10.90
C ARG A 178 -4.30 -13.91 11.59
N PHE A 179 -3.16 -13.84 10.89
CA PHE A 179 -1.87 -14.38 11.32
C PHE A 179 -0.73 -13.38 11.07
N SER A 180 0.21 -13.26 12.00
CA SER A 180 1.31 -12.28 11.92
C SER A 180 2.57 -12.85 11.27
N VAL A 181 3.17 -12.13 10.33
CA VAL A 181 4.51 -12.45 9.80
C VAL A 181 5.47 -11.38 10.29
N LEU A 182 6.46 -11.80 11.08
CA LEU A 182 7.31 -10.91 11.86
C LEU A 182 8.75 -10.94 11.37
N ASP A 183 9.41 -9.80 11.52
CA ASP A 183 10.81 -9.61 11.18
C ASP A 183 11.66 -9.36 12.42
N LEU A 184 12.96 -9.61 12.29
CA LEU A 184 13.92 -9.38 13.36
C LEU A 184 14.63 -8.04 13.15
N VAL A 185 14.73 -7.24 14.21
CA VAL A 185 15.64 -6.09 14.28
C VAL A 185 17.07 -6.59 14.09
N ASN A 186 17.89 -5.87 13.31
CA ASN A 186 19.25 -6.27 12.93
C ASN A 186 19.32 -7.65 12.25
N GLY A 187 18.24 -8.10 11.60
CA GLY A 187 18.18 -9.41 10.94
C GLY A 187 19.07 -9.51 9.69
N ASP A 188 19.76 -8.43 9.32
CA ASP A 188 20.81 -8.35 8.31
C ASP A 188 22.23 -8.52 8.88
N GLN A 189 22.37 -8.55 10.21
CA GLN A 189 23.66 -8.65 10.91
C GLN A 189 23.98 -10.10 11.31
N GLU A 190 25.27 -10.44 11.20
CA GLU A 190 25.83 -11.72 11.67
C GLU A 190 25.78 -11.78 13.21
N ILE A 191 25.60 -12.99 13.77
CA ILE A 191 25.57 -13.18 15.23
C ILE A 191 26.98 -12.96 15.80
N THR A 192 27.07 -12.15 16.85
CA THR A 192 28.31 -11.89 17.60
C THR A 192 28.05 -12.02 19.10
N PRO A 193 29.08 -12.15 19.96
CA PRO A 193 28.89 -12.22 21.41
C PRO A 193 28.16 -11.01 22.03
N THR A 194 28.12 -9.88 21.33
CA THR A 194 27.49 -8.63 21.77
C THR A 194 26.19 -8.29 21.03
N MET A 195 25.84 -9.04 19.98
CA MET A 195 24.63 -8.82 19.18
C MET A 195 24.13 -10.15 18.63
N ASP A 196 22.95 -10.56 19.07
CA ASP A 196 22.28 -11.77 18.60
C ASP A 196 20.83 -11.42 18.26
N PRO A 197 20.54 -11.11 16.97
CA PRO A 197 19.20 -10.74 16.53
C PRO A 197 18.13 -11.79 16.88
N ILE A 198 18.51 -13.07 16.94
CA ILE A 198 17.62 -14.20 17.23
C ILE A 198 17.27 -14.17 18.71
N GLN A 199 18.27 -14.09 19.58
CA GLN A 199 18.03 -14.04 21.03
C GLN A 199 17.33 -12.75 21.44
N ASP A 200 17.70 -11.61 20.85
CA ASP A 200 17.08 -10.32 21.07
C ASP A 200 15.59 -10.34 20.74
N PHE A 201 15.23 -10.88 19.57
CA PHE A 201 13.83 -11.07 19.19
C PHE A 201 13.09 -11.97 20.18
N ARG A 202 13.70 -13.11 20.56
CA ARG A 202 13.09 -14.08 21.49
C ARG A 202 12.84 -13.46 22.86
N ASN A 203 13.74 -12.63 23.36
CA ASN A 203 13.58 -11.99 24.66
C ASN A 203 12.44 -10.96 24.66
N ASN A 204 12.14 -10.33 23.53
CA ASN A 204 11.24 -9.17 23.47
C ASN A 204 9.85 -9.45 22.85
N VAL A 205 9.68 -10.46 22.00
CA VAL A 205 8.37 -10.79 21.35
C VAL A 205 7.26 -11.23 22.33
N GLY A 206 7.59 -11.47 23.60
CA GLY A 206 6.64 -11.96 24.61
C GLY A 206 6.33 -13.47 24.47
N MET A 207 5.49 -14.00 25.36
CA MET A 207 5.14 -15.43 25.43
C MET A 207 3.69 -15.75 25.05
N ASN A 208 2.86 -14.71 24.88
CA ASN A 208 1.44 -14.90 24.61
C ASN A 208 1.19 -15.11 23.12
N TYR A 209 0.21 -15.95 22.81
CA TYR A 209 -0.35 -16.09 21.46
C TYR A 209 0.64 -16.48 20.35
N LEU A 210 1.77 -17.11 20.71
CA LEU A 210 2.84 -17.51 19.78
C LEU A 210 2.37 -18.35 18.59
N LYS A 211 1.27 -19.10 18.73
CA LYS A 211 0.67 -19.86 17.63
C LYS A 211 0.21 -18.99 16.47
N TYR A 212 -0.08 -17.71 16.69
CA TYR A 212 -0.64 -16.78 15.71
C TYR A 212 0.41 -16.00 14.90
N GLY A 213 1.70 -16.32 15.04
CA GLY A 213 2.72 -15.68 14.22
C GLY A 213 3.87 -16.59 13.83
N ALA A 214 4.65 -16.14 12.86
CA ALA A 214 5.90 -16.76 12.43
C ALA A 214 6.94 -15.67 12.17
N ALA A 215 8.19 -15.94 12.53
CA ALA A 215 9.32 -15.07 12.22
C ALA A 215 10.26 -15.72 11.20
N TYR A 216 10.92 -14.89 10.41
CA TYR A 216 11.83 -15.33 9.35
C TYR A 216 13.17 -14.61 9.48
N TYR A 217 14.26 -15.37 9.35
CA TYR A 217 15.63 -14.86 9.39
C TYR A 217 16.48 -15.55 8.31
N PRO A 218 17.39 -14.84 7.63
CA PRO A 218 17.74 -13.44 7.82
C PRO A 218 17.01 -12.53 6.82
N TRP A 219 17.34 -11.23 6.84
CA TRP A 219 16.93 -10.28 5.81
C TRP A 219 17.42 -10.70 4.42
N LEU A 220 16.86 -10.08 3.39
CA LEU A 220 17.06 -10.42 1.99
C LEU A 220 17.84 -9.32 1.28
N LYS A 221 18.94 -9.68 0.61
CA LYS A 221 19.61 -8.83 -0.37
C LYS A 221 18.87 -8.95 -1.69
N THR A 222 18.12 -7.92 -2.07
CA THR A 222 17.27 -7.99 -3.27
C THR A 222 18.01 -7.65 -4.56
N THR A 223 17.40 -7.99 -5.69
CA THR A 223 17.75 -7.46 -7.02
C THR A 223 16.94 -6.21 -7.37
N LEU A 224 16.09 -5.72 -6.46
CA LEU A 224 15.29 -4.53 -6.67
C LEU A 224 16.20 -3.29 -6.67
N PRO A 225 16.27 -2.51 -7.75
CA PRO A 225 17.03 -1.27 -7.74
C PRO A 225 16.36 -0.25 -6.82
N PHE A 226 17.19 0.59 -6.20
CA PHE A 226 16.72 1.83 -5.59
C PHE A 226 16.17 2.75 -6.68
N SER A 227 15.02 3.35 -6.44
CA SER A 227 14.54 4.48 -7.22
C SER A 227 15.21 5.73 -6.65
N ILE A 228 16.01 6.43 -7.45
CA ILE A 228 16.77 7.60 -6.99
C ILE A 228 16.58 8.73 -7.99
N SER A 229 16.20 9.90 -7.49
CA SER A 229 16.11 11.11 -8.31
C SER A 229 17.48 11.69 -8.66
N TYR A 230 17.50 12.50 -9.72
CA TYR A 230 18.64 13.34 -10.06
C TYR A 230 19.07 14.20 -8.85
N GLU A 231 18.10 14.78 -8.14
CA GLU A 231 18.34 15.60 -6.94
C GLU A 231 19.07 14.81 -5.87
N ALA A 232 18.61 13.61 -5.54
CA ALA A 232 19.26 12.76 -4.54
C ALA A 232 20.72 12.44 -4.91
N ILE A 233 21.00 12.18 -6.20
CA ILE A 233 22.37 11.95 -6.67
C ILE A 233 23.22 13.21 -6.54
N THR A 234 22.71 14.36 -6.95
CA THR A 234 23.48 15.62 -6.90
C THR A 234 23.74 16.10 -5.47
N ASN A 235 22.86 15.73 -4.53
CA ASN A 235 22.97 16.03 -3.10
C ASN A 235 23.69 14.93 -2.31
N ALA A 236 24.14 13.86 -2.97
CA ALA A 236 24.87 12.78 -2.32
C ALA A 236 26.17 13.26 -1.68
N THR A 237 26.58 12.61 -0.60
CA THR A 237 27.92 12.82 -0.06
C THR A 237 28.93 12.17 -1.00
N ALA A 238 29.75 12.96 -1.68
CA ALA A 238 30.69 12.45 -2.66
C ALA A 238 32.13 12.82 -2.34
N THR A 239 33.04 11.86 -2.53
CA THR A 239 34.48 12.09 -2.48
C THR A 239 35.16 11.70 -3.78
N LYS A 240 36.23 12.40 -4.13
CA LYS A 240 37.13 12.11 -5.24
C LYS A 240 38.56 12.07 -4.71
N ASP A 241 39.21 10.91 -4.79
CA ASP A 241 40.52 10.65 -4.14
C ASP A 241 40.56 11.09 -2.66
N GLY A 242 39.45 10.86 -1.94
CA GLY A 242 39.30 11.21 -0.53
C GLY A 242 38.99 12.68 -0.24
N SER A 243 38.89 13.54 -1.26
CA SER A 243 38.47 14.94 -1.11
C SER A 243 36.99 15.13 -1.46
N ALA A 244 36.24 15.91 -0.67
CA ALA A 244 34.83 16.17 -0.97
C ALA A 244 34.65 16.84 -2.34
N VAL A 245 33.61 16.44 -3.08
CA VAL A 245 33.31 16.97 -4.42
C VAL A 245 31.81 17.15 -4.64
N THR A 246 31.41 18.17 -5.41
CA THR A 246 30.03 18.36 -5.84
C THR A 246 29.80 17.63 -7.17
N LEU A 247 28.97 16.57 -7.16
CA LEU A 247 28.80 15.69 -8.33
C LEU A 247 28.28 16.40 -9.58
N SER A 248 27.36 17.35 -9.43
CA SER A 248 26.81 18.10 -10.57
C SER A 248 27.89 18.83 -11.39
N THR A 249 29.03 19.18 -10.77
CA THR A 249 30.17 19.83 -11.46
C THR A 249 30.99 18.87 -12.32
N LEU A 250 30.83 17.56 -12.12
CA LEU A 250 31.52 16.51 -12.88
C LEU A 250 30.72 16.04 -14.09
N PHE A 251 29.46 16.44 -14.20
CA PHE A 251 28.56 16.05 -15.28
C PHE A 251 28.62 17.05 -16.45
N ASN A 252 27.94 16.72 -17.54
CA ASN A 252 27.76 17.57 -18.71
C ASN A 252 27.03 18.87 -18.32
N GLN A 253 27.79 19.97 -18.25
CA GLN A 253 27.29 21.25 -17.75
C GLN A 253 26.16 21.84 -18.61
N THR A 254 26.12 21.57 -19.91
CA THR A 254 25.02 22.04 -20.77
C THR A 254 23.70 21.39 -20.34
N LEU A 255 23.71 20.08 -20.10
CA LEU A 255 22.53 19.33 -19.67
C LEU A 255 22.14 19.69 -18.23
N VAL A 256 23.11 19.79 -17.32
CA VAL A 256 22.88 20.21 -15.93
C VAL A 256 22.26 21.60 -15.85
N ASN A 257 22.74 22.55 -16.66
CA ASN A 257 22.17 23.90 -16.70
C ASN A 257 20.71 23.87 -17.18
N GLY A 258 20.41 23.10 -18.23
CA GLY A 258 19.03 22.91 -18.70
C GLY A 258 18.12 22.29 -17.63
N ILE A 259 18.60 21.30 -16.89
CA ILE A 259 17.87 20.68 -15.76
C ILE A 259 17.63 21.69 -14.63
N ASN A 260 18.61 22.53 -14.31
CA ASN A 260 18.48 23.54 -13.26
C ASN A 260 17.46 24.64 -13.64
N MET A 261 17.46 25.07 -14.90
CA MET A 261 16.51 26.07 -15.43
C MET A 261 15.07 25.54 -15.37
N ILE A 262 14.80 24.36 -15.93
CA ILE A 262 13.46 23.76 -15.88
C ILE A 262 13.01 23.51 -14.42
N ASN A 263 13.94 23.15 -13.53
CA ASN A 263 13.62 22.96 -12.12
C ASN A 263 13.23 24.27 -11.43
N ALA A 264 13.90 25.38 -11.74
CA ALA A 264 13.52 26.71 -11.27
C ALA A 264 12.15 27.14 -11.81
N ASP A 265 11.84 26.80 -13.06
CA ASP A 265 10.54 27.09 -13.68
C ASP A 265 9.41 26.28 -13.03
N ILE A 266 9.65 25.00 -12.69
CA ILE A 266 8.71 24.17 -11.93
C ILE A 266 8.44 24.78 -10.55
N VAL A 267 9.47 25.23 -9.83
CA VAL A 267 9.32 25.88 -8.52
C VAL A 267 8.49 27.16 -8.65
N SER A 268 8.77 27.98 -9.67
CA SER A 268 8.04 29.22 -9.93
C SER A 268 6.57 28.95 -10.28
N ALA A 269 6.29 27.93 -11.10
CA ALA A 269 4.94 27.52 -11.45
C ALA A 269 4.15 27.00 -10.24
N LYS A 270 4.79 26.21 -9.35
CA LYS A 270 4.16 25.72 -8.11
C LYS A 270 3.87 26.82 -7.09
N ALA A 271 4.58 27.95 -7.16
CA ALA A 271 4.30 29.12 -6.32
C ALA A 271 3.05 29.90 -6.78
N VAL A 272 2.53 29.62 -7.97
CA VAL A 272 1.28 30.19 -8.48
C VAL A 272 0.12 29.40 -7.88
N LEU A 273 -0.48 29.96 -6.83
CA LEU A 273 -1.58 29.33 -6.08
C LEU A 273 -2.91 30.02 -6.40
N GLY A 274 -3.95 29.21 -6.59
CA GLY A 274 -5.32 29.70 -6.73
C GLY A 274 -5.93 30.12 -5.39
N PRO A 275 -7.07 30.83 -5.41
CA PRO A 275 -7.80 31.19 -4.19
C PRO A 275 -8.30 29.96 -3.44
N ASP A 276 -8.27 30.04 -2.10
CA ASP A 276 -8.83 29.03 -1.19
C ASP A 276 -10.36 28.96 -1.29
N ASN A 277 -10.95 27.92 -0.69
CA ASN A 277 -12.40 27.69 -0.66
C ASN A 277 -13.19 28.65 0.26
N THR A 278 -12.85 29.94 0.29
CA THR A 278 -13.50 30.97 1.11
C THR A 278 -15.02 30.97 0.93
N GLU A 279 -15.79 31.11 2.01
CA GLU A 279 -17.24 31.25 1.93
C GLU A 279 -17.60 32.61 1.31
N ILE A 280 -18.47 32.59 0.31
CA ILE A 280 -18.97 33.78 -0.38
C ILE A 280 -20.41 33.99 0.08
N THR A 281 -20.62 34.92 1.00
CA THR A 281 -21.92 35.14 1.64
C THR A 281 -22.57 36.47 1.24
N ASN A 282 -21.76 37.42 0.75
CA ASN A 282 -22.22 38.75 0.37
C ASN A 282 -21.41 39.27 -0.84
N ARG A 283 -21.78 40.47 -1.32
CA ARG A 283 -21.13 41.12 -2.47
C ARG A 283 -19.64 41.34 -2.27
N THR A 284 -19.25 41.84 -1.09
CA THR A 284 -17.86 42.17 -0.78
C THR A 284 -16.99 40.92 -0.90
N ASP A 285 -17.42 39.81 -0.30
CA ASP A 285 -16.72 38.52 -0.38
C ASP A 285 -16.52 38.09 -1.84
N LEU A 286 -17.52 38.31 -2.70
CA LEU A 286 -17.45 37.93 -4.11
C LEU A 286 -16.53 38.85 -4.92
N VAL A 287 -16.48 40.16 -4.64
CA VAL A 287 -15.53 41.10 -5.25
C VAL A 287 -14.10 40.73 -4.85
N ASP A 288 -13.88 40.51 -3.56
CA ASP A 288 -12.57 40.10 -3.03
C ASP A 288 -12.14 38.76 -3.66
N TYR A 289 -13.06 37.79 -3.78
CA TYR A 289 -12.78 36.52 -4.42
C TYR A 289 -12.46 36.67 -5.92
N ALA A 290 -13.18 37.52 -6.65
CA ALA A 290 -12.86 37.82 -8.04
C ALA A 290 -11.49 38.48 -8.21
N GLU A 291 -11.09 39.38 -7.29
CA GLU A 291 -9.73 39.96 -7.27
C GLU A 291 -8.67 38.86 -7.10
N LEU A 292 -8.89 37.89 -6.22
CA LEU A 292 -7.99 36.74 -6.07
C LEU A 292 -7.91 35.86 -7.34
N VAL A 293 -9.04 35.62 -8.02
CA VAL A 293 -9.06 34.86 -9.29
C VAL A 293 -8.28 35.62 -10.39
N TYR A 294 -8.44 36.94 -10.44
CA TYR A 294 -7.70 37.79 -11.35
C TYR A 294 -6.19 37.75 -11.05
N ASP A 295 -5.79 37.87 -9.78
CA ASP A 295 -4.38 37.81 -9.38
C ASP A 295 -3.76 36.46 -9.73
N TYR A 296 -4.52 35.38 -9.61
CA TYR A 296 -4.08 34.03 -9.99
C TYR A 296 -3.86 33.89 -11.50
N LEU A 297 -4.82 34.34 -12.32
CA LEU A 297 -4.68 34.39 -13.77
C LEU A 297 -3.45 35.21 -14.19
N LYS A 298 -3.30 36.39 -13.60
CA LYS A 298 -2.17 37.28 -13.84
C LYS A 298 -0.84 36.64 -13.45
N ALA A 299 -0.77 36.03 -12.27
CA ALA A 299 0.44 35.36 -11.80
C ALA A 299 0.87 34.23 -12.77
N PHE A 300 -0.07 33.47 -13.32
CA PHE A 300 0.23 32.45 -14.33
C PHE A 300 0.68 33.07 -15.67
N HIS A 301 0.01 34.12 -16.13
CA HIS A 301 0.36 34.82 -17.37
C HIS A 301 1.75 35.45 -17.32
N ASP A 302 2.09 36.07 -16.18
CA ASP A 302 3.35 36.78 -15.95
C ASP A 302 4.52 35.84 -15.59
N LEU A 303 4.30 34.52 -15.54
CA LEU A 303 5.41 33.58 -15.43
C LEU A 303 6.41 33.87 -16.54
N SER A 304 7.69 33.94 -16.16
CA SER A 304 8.80 34.22 -17.08
C SER A 304 9.74 33.02 -17.05
N PRO A 305 9.44 31.96 -17.84
CA PRO A 305 10.25 30.75 -17.81
C PRO A 305 11.68 31.02 -18.26
N THR A 306 12.62 30.49 -17.51
CA THR A 306 14.05 30.65 -17.75
C THR A 306 14.54 29.68 -18.82
N ASP A 307 14.04 28.45 -18.87
CA ASP A 307 14.35 27.47 -19.93
C ASP A 307 13.67 27.88 -21.25
N ALA A 308 14.46 28.51 -22.13
CA ALA A 308 14.03 29.09 -23.39
C ALA A 308 14.88 28.61 -24.59
N ASP A 309 15.43 27.39 -24.52
CA ASP A 309 16.19 26.81 -25.63
C ASP A 309 15.29 26.58 -26.85
N ILE A 310 15.40 27.46 -27.85
CA ILE A 310 14.61 27.42 -29.08
C ILE A 310 14.79 26.13 -29.90
N SER A 311 15.83 25.34 -29.64
CA SER A 311 16.05 24.05 -30.29
C SER A 311 15.26 22.91 -29.64
N ASP A 312 14.77 23.10 -28.41
CA ASP A 312 13.94 22.18 -27.67
C ASP A 312 12.47 22.66 -27.68
N PRO A 313 11.57 22.05 -28.47
CA PRO A 313 10.16 22.45 -28.51
C PRO A 313 9.40 22.20 -27.19
N ASN A 314 10.02 21.48 -26.24
CA ASN A 314 9.49 21.18 -24.92
C ASN A 314 10.19 21.97 -23.80
N ASN A 315 10.93 23.04 -24.13
CA ASN A 315 11.43 23.97 -23.12
C ASN A 315 10.27 24.69 -22.39
N ALA A 316 10.51 25.20 -21.19
CA ALA A 316 9.46 25.82 -20.38
C ALA A 316 8.78 27.01 -21.06
N ALA A 317 9.54 27.88 -21.74
CA ALA A 317 8.98 29.04 -22.43
C ALA A 317 8.04 28.62 -23.59
N ALA A 318 8.39 27.56 -24.32
CA ALA A 318 7.57 27.00 -25.38
C ALA A 318 6.30 26.34 -24.82
N ILE A 319 6.42 25.56 -23.74
CA ILE A 319 5.27 24.96 -23.03
C ILE A 319 4.32 26.06 -22.57
N HIS A 320 4.82 27.07 -21.85
CA HIS A 320 4.01 28.18 -21.33
C HIS A 320 3.30 28.95 -22.46
N SER A 321 4.01 29.22 -23.55
CA SER A 321 3.45 29.89 -24.73
C SER A 321 2.27 29.12 -25.34
N ARG A 322 2.29 27.78 -25.35
CA ARG A 322 1.14 26.96 -25.82
C ARG A 322 -0.09 27.12 -24.94
N TYR A 323 0.10 27.26 -23.63
CA TYR A 323 -1.05 27.47 -22.73
C TYR A 323 -1.67 28.85 -22.96
N LEU A 324 -0.86 29.87 -23.27
CA LEU A 324 -1.30 31.25 -23.50
C LEU A 324 -1.80 31.53 -24.92
N ASP A 325 -1.59 30.61 -25.87
CA ASP A 325 -1.97 30.80 -27.26
C ASP A 325 -3.50 30.92 -27.45
N ALA A 326 -3.93 31.44 -28.60
CA ALA A 326 -5.35 31.69 -28.89
C ALA A 326 -6.21 30.40 -28.95
N SER A 327 -5.58 29.24 -29.13
CA SER A 327 -6.23 27.92 -29.14
C SER A 327 -6.09 27.20 -27.78
N GLY A 328 -5.34 27.78 -26.85
CA GLY A 328 -5.00 27.24 -25.55
C GLY A 328 -6.11 27.42 -24.52
N ASN A 329 -6.03 26.63 -23.46
CA ASN A 329 -7.05 26.62 -22.41
C ASN A 329 -7.10 27.94 -21.61
N TYR A 330 -5.99 28.70 -21.53
CA TYR A 330 -5.93 29.93 -20.74
C TYR A 330 -6.89 31.01 -21.27
N GLN A 331 -6.87 31.27 -22.57
CA GLN A 331 -7.68 32.33 -23.19
C GLN A 331 -9.17 32.08 -23.00
N GLY A 332 -9.63 30.83 -23.14
CA GLY A 332 -11.01 30.46 -22.88
C GLY A 332 -11.43 30.67 -21.42
N LEU A 333 -10.52 30.45 -20.46
CA LEU A 333 -10.78 30.67 -19.05
C LEU A 333 -10.76 32.16 -18.68
N VAL A 334 -9.86 32.95 -19.25
CA VAL A 334 -9.87 34.42 -19.13
C VAL A 334 -11.16 35.00 -19.70
N GLN A 335 -11.59 34.54 -20.88
CA GLN A 335 -12.84 34.98 -21.48
C GLN A 335 -14.03 34.64 -20.59
N THR A 336 -14.07 33.41 -20.06
CA THR A 336 -15.12 32.98 -19.13
C THR A 336 -15.15 33.87 -17.89
N PHE A 337 -13.98 34.16 -17.30
CA PHE A 337 -13.86 35.05 -16.14
C PHE A 337 -14.34 36.48 -16.46
N TYR A 338 -13.92 37.02 -17.61
CA TYR A 338 -14.36 38.33 -18.07
C TYR A 338 -15.87 38.38 -18.29
N ASP A 339 -16.46 37.37 -18.95
CA ASP A 339 -17.91 37.28 -19.17
C ASP A 339 -18.66 37.29 -17.83
N TYR A 340 -18.19 36.53 -16.83
CA TYR A 340 -18.75 36.54 -15.48
C TYR A 340 -18.73 37.93 -14.83
N LEU A 341 -17.69 38.74 -15.08
CA LEU A 341 -17.57 40.10 -14.57
C LEU A 341 -18.31 41.15 -15.41
N HIS A 342 -18.43 40.95 -16.72
CA HIS A 342 -19.03 41.88 -17.65
C HIS A 342 -20.56 41.93 -17.55
N TYR A 343 -21.21 40.76 -17.48
CA TYR A 343 -22.67 40.67 -17.24
C TYR A 343 -23.06 41.05 -15.80
N SER A 344 -22.05 41.26 -14.98
CA SER A 344 -22.07 41.71 -13.61
C SER A 344 -22.15 43.25 -13.51
N ASP A 345 -21.86 43.95 -14.61
CA ASP A 345 -21.93 45.40 -14.74
C ASP A 345 -23.34 45.91 -15.09
N ASN A 346 -23.66 47.11 -14.62
CA ASN A 346 -24.97 47.75 -14.71
C ASN A 346 -25.44 47.97 -16.16
N ASP A 347 -24.52 48.18 -17.09
CA ASP A 347 -24.85 48.53 -18.49
C ASP A 347 -25.32 47.32 -19.32
N ASN A 348 -24.95 46.10 -18.92
CA ASN A 348 -25.21 44.87 -19.70
C ASN A 348 -26.13 43.87 -19.01
N SER A 349 -26.70 44.27 -17.87
CA SER A 349 -27.54 43.43 -17.02
C SER A 349 -28.85 43.01 -17.68
N THR A 350 -29.26 43.55 -18.83
CA THR A 350 -30.55 43.21 -19.48
C THR A 350 -30.45 42.09 -20.53
N ALA A 351 -29.27 41.51 -20.74
CA ALA A 351 -29.06 40.42 -21.69
C ALA A 351 -29.65 39.09 -21.18
N ASN A 352 -30.46 38.42 -22.01
CA ASN A 352 -31.08 37.14 -21.69
C ASN A 352 -30.10 35.99 -21.98
N ILE A 353 -29.50 35.42 -20.93
CA ILE A 353 -28.54 34.33 -21.01
C ILE A 353 -29.19 33.00 -20.59
N ALA A 354 -29.32 32.09 -21.55
CA ALA A 354 -30.05 30.83 -21.38
C ALA A 354 -29.31 29.79 -20.50
N SER A 355 -28.00 29.93 -20.34
CA SER A 355 -27.13 29.04 -19.57
C SER A 355 -25.76 29.69 -19.38
N TRP A 356 -25.21 29.65 -18.17
CA TRP A 356 -23.85 30.12 -17.86
C TRP A 356 -22.76 29.09 -18.25
N ALA A 357 -23.13 27.99 -18.90
CA ALA A 357 -22.21 26.92 -19.28
C ALA A 357 -21.60 27.08 -20.68
N ASP A 358 -22.08 28.03 -21.48
CA ASP A 358 -21.56 28.33 -22.82
C ASP A 358 -20.82 29.68 -22.83
N PRO A 359 -19.61 29.79 -23.41
CA PRO A 359 -18.96 31.09 -23.63
C PRO A 359 -19.80 31.94 -24.57
N LEU A 360 -20.14 33.16 -24.16
CA LEU A 360 -21.16 34.00 -24.83
C LEU A 360 -20.58 34.90 -25.93
N LEU A 361 -19.26 35.05 -25.97
CA LEU A 361 -18.54 35.74 -27.03
C LEU A 361 -17.77 34.73 -27.87
N ASP A 362 -18.26 34.46 -29.09
CA ASP A 362 -17.42 33.95 -30.17
C ASP A 362 -16.47 35.07 -30.59
N LEU A 363 -15.30 35.13 -29.96
CA LEU A 363 -14.24 36.07 -30.33
C LEU A 363 -13.64 35.73 -31.70
N GLY A 364 -14.03 34.62 -32.35
CA GLY A 364 -13.40 34.14 -33.56
C GLY A 364 -11.95 33.70 -33.33
N PRO A 365 -11.38 32.93 -34.27
CA PRO A 365 -9.97 32.55 -34.19
C PRO A 365 -9.08 33.79 -34.37
N GLY A 366 -8.47 34.26 -33.29
CA GLY A 366 -7.42 35.29 -33.32
C GLY A 366 -7.68 36.58 -32.54
N ASN A 367 -8.84 36.77 -31.89
CA ASN A 367 -9.12 37.94 -31.05
C ASN A 367 -9.05 37.63 -29.53
N GLY A 368 -8.11 36.80 -29.11
CA GLY A 368 -7.80 36.64 -27.68
C GLY A 368 -7.08 37.88 -27.14
N PHE A 369 -7.11 38.09 -25.83
CA PHE A 369 -6.34 39.14 -25.16
C PHE A 369 -4.88 39.05 -25.62
N HIS A 370 -4.44 40.00 -26.46
CA HIS A 370 -3.10 39.99 -27.06
C HIS A 370 -2.02 40.32 -26.02
N ALA A 371 -0.79 39.90 -26.30
CA ALA A 371 0.39 40.35 -25.56
C ALA A 371 0.48 41.89 -25.59
N GLY A 372 0.19 42.53 -24.46
CA GLY A 372 0.13 43.99 -24.31
C GLY A 372 -1.25 44.56 -23.94
N GLU A 373 -2.30 43.73 -23.85
CA GLU A 373 -3.58 44.19 -23.29
C GLU A 373 -3.46 44.44 -21.78
N ASN A 374 -3.95 45.61 -21.37
CA ASN A 374 -3.88 46.05 -19.99
C ASN A 374 -4.89 45.25 -19.17
N PHE A 375 -4.39 44.25 -18.45
CA PHE A 375 -5.11 43.57 -17.37
C PHE A 375 -5.44 44.56 -16.22
N SER A 376 -5.67 45.86 -16.42
CA SER A 376 -5.95 46.78 -15.30
C SER A 376 -7.13 46.29 -14.47
N LYS A 377 -7.01 46.34 -13.13
CA LYS A 377 -8.05 45.99 -12.14
C LYS A 377 -9.43 46.42 -12.63
N LEU A 378 -10.32 45.45 -12.87
CA LEU A 378 -11.73 45.74 -13.19
C LEU A 378 -12.41 46.28 -11.94
N THR A 379 -12.71 47.58 -11.92
CA THR A 379 -13.58 48.18 -10.90
C THR A 379 -15.03 47.83 -11.20
N LEU A 380 -15.66 46.98 -10.37
CA LEU A 380 -17.08 46.69 -10.45
C LEU A 380 -17.90 47.88 -9.93
N ALA A 381 -18.80 48.43 -10.76
CA ALA A 381 -19.72 49.49 -10.36
C ALA A 381 -20.89 48.95 -9.51
N ALA A 382 -21.57 49.83 -8.77
CA ALA A 382 -22.82 49.50 -8.09
C ALA A 382 -23.98 49.45 -9.11
N PRO A 383 -24.79 48.38 -9.15
CA PRO A 383 -25.77 48.14 -10.21
C PRO A 383 -27.18 48.59 -9.83
N THR A 384 -28.09 48.51 -10.80
CA THR A 384 -29.52 48.80 -10.66
C THR A 384 -30.36 47.51 -10.58
N ALA A 385 -31.62 47.65 -10.15
CA ALA A 385 -32.48 46.59 -9.57
C ALA A 385 -32.88 45.40 -10.46
N SER A 386 -32.36 45.26 -11.69
CA SER A 386 -32.95 44.32 -12.68
C SER A 386 -32.09 43.10 -13.02
N ASN A 387 -30.78 43.07 -12.71
CA ASN A 387 -29.99 41.83 -12.88
C ASN A 387 -28.68 41.83 -12.09
N ASP A 388 -28.79 42.19 -10.82
CA ASP A 388 -27.64 42.23 -9.94
C ASP A 388 -27.38 40.84 -9.34
N ILE A 389 -26.27 40.22 -9.76
CA ILE A 389 -25.72 39.02 -9.12
C ILE A 389 -25.27 39.28 -7.67
N PHE A 390 -25.31 40.53 -7.21
CA PHE A 390 -24.56 41.04 -6.07
C PHE A 390 -25.29 42.09 -5.18
N THR A 391 -26.62 42.26 -5.20
CA THR A 391 -27.31 43.09 -4.16
C THR A 391 -28.01 42.24 -3.12
N ALA A 392 -28.38 41.01 -3.46
CA ALA A 392 -29.06 40.09 -2.56
C ALA A 392 -28.16 38.89 -2.24
N THR A 393 -28.07 38.52 -0.96
CA THR A 393 -27.38 37.31 -0.44
C THR A 393 -27.67 36.05 -1.27
N GLN A 394 -28.91 35.91 -1.76
CA GLN A 394 -29.35 34.80 -2.59
C GLN A 394 -28.61 34.70 -3.93
N THR A 395 -28.27 35.84 -4.55
CA THR A 395 -27.65 35.85 -5.88
C THR A 395 -26.14 35.61 -5.82
N ALA A 396 -25.46 36.09 -4.76
CA ALA A 396 -24.07 35.73 -4.47
C ALA A 396 -23.93 34.21 -4.18
N THR A 397 -24.91 33.64 -3.46
CA THR A 397 -25.00 32.20 -3.24
C THR A 397 -25.17 31.43 -4.57
N ASN A 398 -25.94 31.97 -5.53
CA ASN A 398 -26.16 31.34 -6.83
C ASN A 398 -24.95 31.44 -7.78
N ALA A 399 -24.09 32.46 -7.67
CA ALA A 399 -22.89 32.63 -8.49
C ALA A 399 -21.69 31.81 -7.99
N THR A 400 -21.67 31.50 -6.69
CA THR A 400 -20.58 30.77 -6.02
C THR A 400 -20.19 29.46 -6.73
N PRO A 401 -21.10 28.56 -7.14
CA PRO A 401 -20.72 27.32 -7.84
C PRO A 401 -19.99 27.56 -9.17
N SER A 402 -20.34 28.64 -9.87
CA SER A 402 -19.74 29.00 -11.17
C SER A 402 -18.30 29.48 -11.01
N PHE A 403 -18.04 30.37 -10.04
CA PHE A 403 -16.67 30.80 -9.70
C PHE A 403 -15.81 29.64 -9.19
N ARG A 404 -16.38 28.73 -8.39
CA ARG A 404 -15.67 27.51 -7.95
C ARG A 404 -15.34 26.59 -9.12
N SER A 405 -16.26 26.42 -10.08
CA SER A 405 -16.01 25.64 -11.31
C SER A 405 -14.90 26.26 -12.15
N LEU A 406 -14.87 27.59 -12.31
CA LEU A 406 -13.79 28.30 -13.00
C LEU A 406 -12.44 28.08 -12.31
N VAL A 407 -12.36 28.26 -10.99
CA VAL A 407 -11.13 28.05 -10.22
C VAL A 407 -10.67 26.59 -10.29
N SER A 408 -11.59 25.63 -10.23
CA SER A 408 -11.26 24.20 -10.42
C SER A 408 -10.64 23.94 -11.79
N LYS A 409 -11.19 24.51 -12.87
CA LYS A 409 -10.62 24.42 -14.22
C LYS A 409 -9.25 25.09 -14.32
N LEU A 410 -9.07 26.25 -13.68
CA LEU A 410 -7.77 26.94 -13.62
C LEU A 410 -6.72 26.11 -12.88
N ASN A 411 -7.08 25.54 -11.73
CA ASN A 411 -6.20 24.64 -10.99
C ASN A 411 -5.82 23.40 -11.81
N GLY A 412 -6.78 22.82 -12.54
CA GLY A 412 -6.52 21.71 -13.46
C GLY A 412 -5.57 22.09 -14.60
N MET A 413 -5.70 23.30 -15.16
CA MET A 413 -4.81 23.83 -16.19
C MET A 413 -3.39 24.06 -15.65
N VAL A 414 -3.23 24.74 -14.52
CA VAL A 414 -1.92 24.99 -13.89
C VAL A 414 -1.25 23.67 -13.50
N ALA A 415 -2.01 22.71 -12.97
CA ALA A 415 -1.50 21.37 -12.68
C ALA A 415 -1.03 20.65 -13.95
N SER A 416 -1.75 20.78 -15.06
CA SER A 416 -1.34 20.21 -16.36
C SER A 416 -0.05 20.83 -16.88
N TYR A 417 0.09 22.16 -16.76
CA TYR A 417 1.32 22.88 -17.11
C TYR A 417 2.51 22.38 -16.28
N ILE A 418 2.36 22.29 -14.95
CA ILE A 418 3.41 21.77 -14.05
C ILE A 418 3.79 20.32 -14.43
N ASN A 419 2.81 19.48 -14.78
CA ASN A 419 3.09 18.10 -15.20
C ASN A 419 3.88 18.04 -16.53
N GLU A 420 3.58 18.92 -17.50
CA GLU A 420 4.38 19.02 -18.73
C GLU A 420 5.82 19.47 -18.45
N LEU A 421 6.03 20.43 -17.54
CA LEU A 421 7.38 20.83 -17.11
C LEU A 421 8.13 19.67 -16.44
N ILE A 422 7.45 18.87 -15.61
CA ILE A 422 8.03 17.69 -14.96
C ILE A 422 8.45 16.65 -16.01
N GLU A 423 7.64 16.41 -17.04
CA GLU A 423 7.99 15.50 -18.13
C GLU A 423 9.15 16.04 -18.98
N SER A 424 9.20 17.35 -19.25
CA SER A 424 10.35 17.98 -19.91
C SER A 424 11.64 17.82 -19.08
N LYS A 425 11.58 18.06 -17.77
CA LYS A 425 12.71 17.80 -16.86
C LYS A 425 13.16 16.34 -16.93
N LYS A 426 12.23 15.40 -16.93
CA LYS A 426 12.53 13.96 -17.03
C LYS A 426 13.27 13.64 -18.34
N GLN A 427 12.84 14.19 -19.48
CA GLN A 427 13.54 14.01 -20.77
C GLN A 427 14.98 14.56 -20.73
N LYS A 428 15.20 15.70 -20.07
CA LYS A 428 16.55 16.27 -19.89
C LYS A 428 17.43 15.40 -18.98
N VAL A 429 16.87 14.83 -17.91
CA VAL A 429 17.58 13.87 -17.03
C VAL A 429 17.90 12.57 -17.77
N GLU A 430 16.97 12.03 -18.58
CA GLU A 430 17.22 10.87 -19.43
C GLU A 430 18.33 11.13 -20.46
N SER A 431 18.38 12.34 -21.02
CA SER A 431 19.47 12.76 -21.90
C SER A 431 20.81 12.80 -21.16
N LEU A 432 20.83 13.26 -19.90
CA LEU A 432 22.01 13.20 -19.05
C LEU A 432 22.45 11.76 -18.79
N GLU A 433 21.52 10.86 -18.48
CA GLU A 433 21.81 9.44 -18.25
C GLU A 433 22.40 8.74 -19.48
N GLN A 434 21.98 9.12 -20.68
CA GLN A 434 22.45 8.54 -21.94
C GLN A 434 23.80 9.10 -22.40
N LEU A 435 24.06 10.39 -22.14
CA LEU A 435 25.19 11.11 -22.73
C LEU A 435 26.34 11.38 -21.76
N ASP A 436 26.10 11.38 -20.44
CA ASP A 436 27.12 11.65 -19.44
C ASP A 436 27.68 10.37 -18.80
N PRO A 437 28.93 9.99 -19.12
CA PRO A 437 29.49 8.72 -18.66
C PRO A 437 29.68 8.66 -17.14
N VAL A 438 29.90 9.79 -16.46
CA VAL A 438 30.07 9.83 -15.00
C VAL A 438 28.74 9.54 -14.33
N TYR A 439 27.67 10.24 -14.74
CA TYR A 439 26.32 10.01 -14.24
C TYR A 439 25.84 8.58 -14.52
N THR A 440 26.02 8.06 -15.74
CA THR A 440 25.67 6.67 -16.08
C THR A 440 26.41 5.66 -15.18
N SER A 441 27.69 5.90 -14.91
CA SER A 441 28.50 5.01 -14.06
C SER A 441 28.01 5.00 -12.60
N ILE A 442 27.57 6.15 -12.08
CA ILE A 442 26.99 6.31 -10.75
C ILE A 442 25.66 5.57 -10.65
N ILE A 443 24.73 5.81 -11.57
CA ILE A 443 23.44 5.12 -11.63
C ILE A 443 23.65 3.60 -11.67
N THR A 444 24.55 3.14 -12.56
CA THR A 444 24.85 1.71 -12.69
C THR A 444 25.41 1.10 -11.40
N ALA A 445 26.28 1.82 -10.69
CA ALA A 445 26.86 1.36 -9.44
C ALA A 445 25.81 1.28 -8.31
N ILE A 446 24.92 2.27 -8.25
CA ILE A 446 23.78 2.32 -7.33
C ILE A 446 22.84 1.14 -7.59
N SER A 447 22.38 0.95 -8.83
CA SER A 447 21.42 -0.12 -9.18
C SER A 447 21.97 -1.51 -8.86
N LYS A 448 23.29 -1.70 -8.90
CA LYS A 448 23.95 -2.96 -8.53
C LYS A 448 23.91 -3.28 -7.03
N LYS A 449 23.67 -2.33 -6.14
CA LYS A 449 23.59 -2.60 -4.69
C LYS A 449 22.32 -3.38 -4.35
N GLY A 450 21.18 -2.92 -4.84
CA GLY A 450 19.86 -3.47 -4.52
C GLY A 450 19.47 -3.20 -3.08
N VAL A 451 18.16 -3.17 -2.80
CA VAL A 451 17.64 -2.87 -1.46
C VAL A 451 17.81 -4.09 -0.55
N VAL A 452 18.26 -3.90 0.69
CA VAL A 452 18.25 -4.96 1.71
C VAL A 452 16.95 -4.82 2.50
N LEU A 453 16.15 -5.88 2.57
CA LEU A 453 14.80 -5.83 3.12
C LEU A 453 14.56 -6.92 4.16
N PRO A 454 13.75 -6.65 5.18
CA PRO A 454 13.19 -7.70 6.01
C PRO A 454 12.34 -8.69 5.18
N PRO A 455 12.28 -9.97 5.57
CA PRO A 455 11.68 -11.02 4.75
C PRO A 455 10.15 -11.04 4.72
N SER A 456 9.45 -10.38 5.65
CA SER A 456 7.98 -10.48 5.77
C SER A 456 7.22 -10.18 4.48
N GLY A 457 7.59 -9.11 3.75
CA GLY A 457 6.96 -8.74 2.47
C GLY A 457 7.08 -9.84 1.42
N ALA A 458 8.27 -10.43 1.27
CA ALA A 458 8.48 -11.57 0.40
C ALA A 458 7.69 -12.81 0.86
N MET A 459 7.67 -13.06 2.18
CA MET A 459 7.03 -14.23 2.76
C MET A 459 5.51 -14.22 2.63
N VAL A 460 4.84 -13.08 2.80
CA VAL A 460 3.39 -13.01 2.56
C VAL A 460 3.05 -13.17 1.07
N GLY A 461 3.98 -12.83 0.16
CA GLY A 461 3.87 -13.15 -1.25
C GLY A 461 3.97 -14.67 -1.49
N VAL A 462 4.97 -15.31 -0.88
CA VAL A 462 5.13 -16.78 -0.91
C VAL A 462 3.90 -17.48 -0.32
N TYR A 463 3.31 -16.96 0.76
CA TYR A 463 2.08 -17.52 1.32
C TYR A 463 0.94 -17.45 0.29
N ALA A 464 0.71 -16.29 -0.34
CA ALA A 464 -0.32 -16.15 -1.37
C ALA A 464 -0.10 -17.09 -2.58
N ALA A 465 1.15 -17.21 -3.03
CA ALA A 465 1.51 -18.12 -4.11
C ALA A 465 1.30 -19.60 -3.74
N VAL A 466 1.63 -20.01 -2.51
CA VAL A 466 1.46 -21.40 -2.07
C VAL A 466 -0.01 -21.72 -1.86
N ASP A 467 -0.76 -20.80 -1.24
CA ASP A 467 -2.19 -20.99 -0.97
C ASP A 467 -3.00 -21.12 -2.26
N SER A 468 -2.71 -20.27 -3.26
CA SER A 468 -3.39 -20.34 -4.56
C SER A 468 -3.06 -21.61 -5.36
N ASN A 469 -1.82 -22.12 -5.26
CA ASN A 469 -1.37 -23.27 -6.04
C ASN A 469 -1.62 -24.63 -5.37
N SER A 470 -1.66 -24.68 -4.04
CA SER A 470 -1.65 -25.95 -3.28
C SER A 470 -2.54 -25.94 -2.04
N GLY A 471 -3.21 -24.82 -1.74
CA GLY A 471 -4.05 -24.65 -0.57
C GLY A 471 -3.27 -24.29 0.69
N VAL A 472 -3.95 -23.63 1.63
CA VAL A 472 -3.38 -23.11 2.89
C VAL A 472 -2.78 -24.17 3.82
N TRP A 473 -3.15 -25.44 3.62
CA TRP A 473 -2.59 -26.59 4.36
C TRP A 473 -1.20 -27.02 3.87
N LYS A 474 -0.72 -26.48 2.74
CA LYS A 474 0.64 -26.72 2.26
C LYS A 474 1.62 -25.81 3.00
N ALA A 475 2.69 -26.38 3.56
CA ALA A 475 3.76 -25.60 4.18
C ALA A 475 4.40 -24.63 3.16
N PRO A 476 4.50 -23.33 3.49
CA PRO A 476 5.18 -22.33 2.67
C PRO A 476 6.71 -22.39 2.84
N ALA A 477 7.26 -23.59 2.72
CA ALA A 477 8.69 -23.89 2.82
C ALA A 477 9.12 -24.83 1.69
N ASN A 478 10.43 -24.90 1.43
CA ASN A 478 10.99 -25.47 0.21
C ASN A 478 10.45 -24.76 -1.05
N VAL A 479 10.29 -23.43 -0.94
CA VAL A 479 9.88 -22.52 -2.01
C VAL A 479 11.00 -21.52 -2.25
N SER A 480 11.36 -21.29 -3.50
CA SER A 480 12.37 -20.30 -3.88
C SER A 480 11.80 -18.89 -3.78
N ILE A 481 12.60 -17.95 -3.28
CA ILE A 481 12.26 -16.53 -3.26
C ILE A 481 12.76 -15.90 -4.56
N THR A 482 11.92 -15.09 -5.20
CA THR A 482 12.26 -14.34 -6.42
C THR A 482 12.81 -12.95 -6.08
N ALA A 483 13.44 -12.29 -7.06
CA ALA A 483 14.01 -10.95 -6.91
C ALA A 483 15.05 -10.80 -5.76
N VAL A 484 15.80 -11.87 -5.46
CA VAL A 484 16.85 -11.88 -4.44
C VAL A 484 18.19 -12.34 -4.99
N LYS A 485 19.27 -11.71 -4.51
CA LYS A 485 20.65 -12.15 -4.70
C LYS A 485 21.02 -13.24 -3.68
N GLY A 486 20.43 -13.17 -2.49
CA GLY A 486 20.76 -14.04 -1.37
C GLY A 486 20.21 -13.52 -0.04
N PRO A 487 20.31 -14.32 1.02
CA PRO A 487 20.14 -13.85 2.37
C PRO A 487 21.25 -12.86 2.75
N ALA A 488 20.97 -11.92 3.66
CA ALA A 488 21.94 -10.95 4.16
C ALA A 488 23.09 -11.65 4.90
N VAL A 489 22.73 -12.66 5.69
CA VAL A 489 23.60 -13.55 6.47
C VAL A 489 23.50 -14.98 5.92
N ASN A 490 24.60 -15.72 5.88
CA ASN A 490 24.56 -17.11 5.45
C ASN A 490 24.37 -18.04 6.65
N ILE A 491 23.29 -18.83 6.66
CA ILE A 491 22.99 -19.76 7.76
C ILE A 491 23.43 -21.18 7.36
N THR A 492 24.28 -21.78 8.19
CA THR A 492 24.72 -23.17 8.10
C THR A 492 23.65 -24.16 8.61
N HIS A 493 23.89 -25.46 8.45
CA HIS A 493 22.93 -26.45 8.94
C HIS A 493 22.90 -26.49 10.48
N GLU A 494 24.07 -26.33 11.09
CA GLU A 494 24.30 -26.39 12.54
C GLU A 494 23.67 -25.17 13.23
N GLU A 495 23.87 -23.97 12.71
CA GLU A 495 23.25 -22.73 13.23
C GLU A 495 21.72 -22.80 13.16
N GLN A 496 21.16 -23.39 12.11
CA GLN A 496 19.71 -23.53 11.98
C GLN A 496 19.09 -24.40 13.09
N GLN A 497 19.83 -25.33 13.70
CA GLN A 497 19.28 -26.25 14.71
C GLN A 497 18.74 -25.49 15.92
N SER A 498 19.50 -24.52 16.44
CA SER A 498 19.10 -23.68 17.58
C SER A 498 18.02 -22.67 17.22
N MET A 499 17.84 -22.34 15.93
CA MET A 499 16.75 -21.47 15.46
C MET A 499 15.40 -22.18 15.47
N ASN A 500 15.40 -23.43 15.00
CA ASN A 500 14.18 -24.22 14.88
C ASN A 500 13.66 -24.66 16.24
N VAL A 501 14.51 -25.15 17.14
CA VAL A 501 14.13 -25.57 18.50
C VAL A 501 14.98 -24.81 19.49
N ASP A 502 14.33 -24.05 20.35
CA ASP A 502 14.98 -23.43 21.49
C ASP A 502 14.49 -24.09 22.78
N VAL A 503 15.44 -24.51 23.63
CA VAL A 503 15.12 -25.25 24.86
C VAL A 503 14.66 -24.33 26.00
N ASP A 504 14.98 -23.04 25.94
CA ASP A 504 14.76 -22.09 27.03
C ASP A 504 13.56 -21.16 26.76
N ALA A 505 13.57 -20.45 25.63
CA ALA A 505 12.52 -19.53 25.20
C ALA A 505 11.38 -20.22 24.45
N GLY A 506 11.65 -21.37 23.80
CA GLY A 506 10.66 -22.17 23.08
C GLY A 506 10.07 -21.56 21.79
N LYS A 507 10.71 -20.49 21.29
CA LYS A 507 10.26 -19.69 20.14
C LYS A 507 11.05 -20.02 18.88
N SER A 508 10.40 -20.63 17.89
CA SER A 508 11.03 -20.97 16.61
C SER A 508 11.18 -19.76 15.70
N ILE A 509 12.27 -19.73 14.94
CA ILE A 509 12.51 -18.79 13.84
C ILE A 509 12.81 -19.59 12.58
N ASN A 510 12.14 -19.26 11.47
CA ASN A 510 12.28 -19.97 10.21
C ASN A 510 13.46 -19.43 9.42
N ALA A 511 14.36 -20.32 8.99
CA ALA A 511 15.53 -19.93 8.22
C ALA A 511 15.19 -19.72 6.73
N ILE A 512 15.81 -18.71 6.12
CA ILE A 512 15.91 -18.55 4.66
C ILE A 512 17.37 -18.83 4.27
N ARG A 513 17.59 -19.74 3.33
CA ARG A 513 18.94 -20.27 3.02
C ARG A 513 19.19 -20.35 1.53
N THR A 514 20.45 -20.20 1.14
CA THR A 514 20.89 -20.44 -0.23
C THR A 514 21.38 -21.87 -0.39
N PHE A 515 20.92 -22.53 -1.45
CA PHE A 515 21.35 -23.86 -1.84
C PHE A 515 21.95 -23.81 -3.25
N THR A 516 23.12 -24.42 -3.41
CA THR A 516 23.76 -24.57 -4.72
C THR A 516 22.81 -25.29 -5.69
N GLY A 517 22.53 -24.66 -6.83
CA GLY A 517 21.64 -25.19 -7.88
C GLY A 517 20.14 -24.98 -7.64
N LYS A 518 19.70 -24.48 -6.47
CA LYS A 518 18.29 -24.17 -6.18
C LYS A 518 18.02 -22.70 -5.81
N GLY A 519 19.08 -21.91 -5.60
CA GLY A 519 18.99 -20.51 -5.23
C GLY A 519 18.60 -20.32 -3.76
N THR A 520 18.00 -19.17 -3.44
CA THR A 520 17.55 -18.82 -2.09
C THR A 520 16.15 -19.37 -1.85
N MET A 521 15.99 -20.14 -0.78
CA MET A 521 14.75 -20.87 -0.45
C MET A 521 14.33 -20.60 0.99
N VAL A 522 13.01 -20.56 1.20
CA VAL A 522 12.41 -20.63 2.54
C VAL A 522 12.61 -22.04 3.09
N TRP A 523 13.24 -22.18 4.25
CA TRP A 523 13.66 -23.46 4.82
C TRP A 523 13.13 -23.68 6.25
N GLY A 524 11.90 -23.21 6.52
CA GLY A 524 11.17 -23.44 7.77
C GLY A 524 9.69 -23.07 7.62
N ALA A 525 8.81 -23.76 8.35
CA ALA A 525 7.35 -23.51 8.35
C ALA A 525 6.73 -23.61 9.75
N ARG A 526 7.49 -23.27 10.79
CA ARG A 526 7.05 -23.27 12.18
C ARG A 526 6.41 -21.93 12.55
N THR A 527 5.39 -21.96 13.40
CA THR A 527 4.92 -20.79 14.13
C THR A 527 5.94 -20.44 15.22
N LEU A 528 5.76 -19.32 15.92
CA LEU A 528 6.56 -19.05 17.11
C LEU A 528 6.32 -20.08 18.22
N ALA A 529 5.19 -20.79 18.22
CA ALA A 529 4.89 -21.87 19.17
C ALA A 529 5.60 -23.19 18.77
N GLY A 530 6.91 -23.14 18.57
CA GLY A 530 7.72 -24.26 18.06
C GLY A 530 7.68 -25.53 18.90
N ASN A 531 7.65 -25.37 20.22
CA ASN A 531 7.63 -26.48 21.16
C ASN A 531 6.23 -27.04 21.40
N ASP A 532 5.19 -26.33 20.95
CA ASP A 532 3.82 -26.84 20.95
C ASP A 532 3.71 -28.04 20.00
N LYS A 533 2.92 -29.06 20.38
CA LYS A 533 2.71 -30.27 19.55
C LYS A 533 1.48 -30.15 18.66
N GLU A 534 0.55 -29.27 18.98
CA GLU A 534 -0.66 -28.98 18.23
C GLU A 534 -0.41 -27.86 17.23
N TRP A 535 0.12 -26.73 17.69
CA TRP A 535 0.19 -25.47 16.93
C TRP A 535 1.56 -25.14 16.33
N ARG A 536 2.44 -26.14 16.22
CA ARG A 536 3.82 -26.00 15.75
C ARG A 536 3.95 -25.37 14.37
N PHE A 537 3.04 -25.69 13.45
CA PHE A 537 3.24 -25.44 12.02
C PHE A 537 2.30 -24.35 11.49
N VAL A 538 2.87 -23.43 10.71
CA VAL A 538 2.16 -22.38 9.98
C VAL A 538 0.96 -22.92 9.19
N PRO A 539 1.09 -23.92 8.30
CA PRO A 539 -0.05 -24.41 7.52
C PRO A 539 -1.18 -24.98 8.38
N VAL A 540 -0.85 -25.58 9.53
CA VAL A 540 -1.86 -26.12 10.45
C VAL A 540 -2.66 -24.96 11.06
N ARG A 541 -1.99 -23.98 11.66
CA ARG A 541 -2.70 -22.83 12.27
C ARG A 541 -3.48 -22.03 11.23
N ARG A 542 -2.90 -21.75 10.07
CA ARG A 542 -3.56 -20.97 9.01
C ARG A 542 -4.76 -21.71 8.41
N PHE A 543 -4.70 -23.04 8.27
CA PHE A 543 -5.87 -23.84 7.88
C PHE A 543 -6.99 -23.74 8.92
N PHE A 544 -6.68 -23.85 10.22
CA PHE A 544 -7.68 -23.67 11.26
C PHE A 544 -8.31 -22.28 11.22
N ILE A 545 -7.52 -21.21 11.06
CA ILE A 545 -8.04 -19.84 10.90
C ILE A 545 -9.04 -19.76 9.74
N MET A 546 -8.66 -20.27 8.56
CA MET A 546 -9.54 -20.28 7.38
C MET A 546 -10.83 -21.08 7.64
N ALA A 547 -10.71 -22.28 8.20
CA ALA A 547 -11.86 -23.15 8.44
C ALA A 547 -12.81 -22.56 9.49
N GLU A 548 -12.27 -22.04 10.60
CA GLU A 548 -13.02 -21.38 11.68
C GLU A 548 -13.80 -20.18 11.13
N GLU A 549 -13.16 -19.30 10.37
CA GLU A 549 -13.78 -18.09 9.83
C GLU A 549 -14.82 -18.41 8.73
N SER A 550 -14.52 -19.35 7.83
CA SER A 550 -15.49 -19.84 6.84
C SER A 550 -16.74 -20.42 7.48
N ILE A 551 -16.58 -21.31 8.46
CA ILE A 551 -17.70 -21.96 9.14
C ILE A 551 -18.51 -20.95 9.94
N LYS A 552 -17.84 -19.98 10.60
CA LYS A 552 -18.49 -18.90 11.33
C LYS A 552 -19.39 -18.06 10.41
N LYS A 553 -18.84 -17.51 9.32
CA LYS A 553 -19.60 -16.71 8.33
C LYS A 553 -20.78 -17.49 7.74
N ALA A 554 -20.57 -18.76 7.41
CA ALA A 554 -21.65 -19.60 6.89
C ALA A 554 -22.74 -19.91 7.95
N SER A 555 -22.37 -19.96 9.22
CA SER A 555 -23.30 -20.24 10.32
C SER A 555 -24.17 -19.05 10.73
N GLU A 556 -23.83 -17.83 10.32
CA GLU A 556 -24.58 -16.60 10.64
C GLU A 556 -26.04 -16.65 10.19
N GLN A 557 -26.33 -17.31 9.07
CA GLN A 557 -27.70 -17.47 8.57
C GLN A 557 -28.63 -18.27 9.50
N PHE A 558 -28.07 -19.03 10.45
CA PHE A 558 -28.84 -19.79 11.43
C PHE A 558 -29.09 -19.03 12.73
N VAL A 559 -28.55 -17.80 12.87
CA VAL A 559 -28.85 -16.94 14.00
C VAL A 559 -30.33 -16.55 13.93
N PHE A 560 -31.05 -16.70 15.05
CA PHE A 560 -32.50 -16.52 15.18
C PHE A 560 -33.39 -17.56 14.46
N GLU A 561 -32.82 -18.64 13.92
CA GLU A 561 -33.61 -19.83 13.55
C GLU A 561 -34.09 -20.58 14.81
N GLY A 562 -35.10 -21.44 14.65
CA GLY A 562 -35.54 -22.31 15.74
C GLY A 562 -34.42 -23.23 16.23
N ASN A 563 -34.11 -23.22 17.53
CA ASN A 563 -33.12 -24.11 18.14
C ASN A 563 -33.69 -25.53 18.31
N ASP A 564 -33.90 -26.21 17.19
CA ASP A 564 -34.50 -27.54 17.10
C ASP A 564 -33.66 -28.52 16.25
N GLY A 565 -34.06 -29.79 16.27
CA GLY A 565 -33.36 -30.85 15.55
C GLY A 565 -33.22 -30.63 14.03
N ASN A 566 -34.14 -29.90 13.39
CA ASN A 566 -34.04 -29.62 11.96
C ASN A 566 -32.92 -28.62 11.69
N THR A 567 -32.81 -27.57 12.50
CA THR A 567 -31.70 -26.60 12.41
C THR A 567 -30.36 -27.26 12.69
N TRP A 568 -30.27 -28.11 13.72
CA TRP A 568 -29.03 -28.84 14.04
C TRP A 568 -28.55 -29.71 12.88
N VAL A 569 -29.46 -30.45 12.24
CA VAL A 569 -29.12 -31.30 11.08
C VAL A 569 -28.64 -30.45 9.90
N ARG A 570 -29.27 -29.29 9.63
CA ARG A 570 -28.85 -28.38 8.56
C ARG A 570 -27.44 -27.83 8.80
N VAL A 571 -27.15 -27.34 10.01
CA VAL A 571 -25.83 -26.82 10.40
C VAL A 571 -24.77 -27.92 10.30
N ARG A 572 -25.05 -29.11 10.85
CA ARG A 572 -24.13 -30.25 10.78
C ARG A 572 -23.81 -30.62 9.33
N ALA A 573 -24.84 -30.81 8.51
CA ALA A 573 -24.67 -31.21 7.12
C ALA A 573 -23.89 -30.16 6.30
N MET A 574 -24.14 -28.86 6.53
CA MET A 574 -23.38 -27.78 5.91
C MET A 574 -21.88 -27.88 6.22
N ILE A 575 -21.53 -28.04 7.50
CA ILE A 575 -20.13 -28.12 7.94
C ILE A 575 -19.47 -29.42 7.46
N GLU A 576 -20.15 -30.56 7.58
CA GLU A 576 -19.65 -31.86 7.11
C GLU A 576 -19.37 -31.85 5.60
N ASN A 577 -20.24 -31.22 4.81
CA ASN A 577 -20.04 -31.07 3.36
C ASN A 577 -18.78 -30.26 3.06
N PHE A 578 -18.58 -29.13 3.74
CA PHE A 578 -17.37 -28.31 3.58
C PHE A 578 -16.10 -29.08 3.92
N LEU A 579 -16.06 -29.72 5.10
CA LEU A 579 -14.90 -30.47 5.55
C LEU A 579 -14.64 -31.70 4.68
N THR A 580 -15.67 -32.29 4.09
CA THR A 580 -15.52 -33.36 3.08
C THR A 580 -14.81 -32.85 1.82
N LEU A 581 -15.12 -31.63 1.36
CA LEU A 581 -14.41 -31.03 0.23
C LEU A 581 -12.93 -30.76 0.57
N GLN A 582 -12.65 -30.25 1.77
CA GLN A 582 -11.28 -30.03 2.25
C GLN A 582 -10.50 -31.35 2.39
N TRP A 583 -11.13 -32.42 2.89
CA TRP A 583 -10.55 -33.75 2.95
C TRP A 583 -10.23 -34.31 1.56
N ARG A 584 -11.16 -34.18 0.60
CA ARG A 584 -10.94 -34.62 -0.79
C ARG A 584 -9.83 -33.83 -1.48
N ALA A 585 -9.63 -32.56 -1.12
CA ALA A 585 -8.52 -31.74 -1.57
C ALA A 585 -7.16 -32.09 -0.92
N GLY A 586 -7.16 -32.99 0.07
CA GLY A 586 -5.95 -33.44 0.77
C GLY A 586 -5.54 -32.56 1.95
N ALA A 587 -6.39 -31.64 2.40
CA ALA A 587 -6.10 -30.77 3.55
C ALA A 587 -6.16 -31.51 4.88
N LEU A 588 -7.05 -32.50 4.98
CA LEU A 588 -7.28 -33.30 6.18
C LEU A 588 -6.73 -34.72 6.00
N ALA A 589 -6.04 -35.23 7.00
CA ALA A 589 -5.43 -36.54 7.05
C ALA A 589 -6.44 -37.60 7.48
N GLY A 590 -6.54 -38.69 6.72
CA GLY A 590 -7.37 -39.84 7.09
C GLY A 590 -7.77 -40.65 5.86
N ALA A 591 -7.81 -41.98 5.99
CA ALA A 591 -8.24 -42.86 4.90
C ALA A 591 -9.75 -42.72 4.59
N LYS A 592 -10.54 -42.20 5.53
CA LYS A 592 -11.98 -41.94 5.44
C LYS A 592 -12.29 -40.59 6.07
N ALA A 593 -13.36 -39.92 5.64
CA ALA A 593 -13.81 -38.65 6.19
C ALA A 593 -13.97 -38.67 7.72
N GLU A 594 -14.55 -39.75 8.27
CA GLU A 594 -14.74 -39.95 9.72
C GLU A 594 -13.43 -40.06 10.52
N HIS A 595 -12.31 -40.39 9.88
CA HIS A 595 -10.98 -40.36 10.52
C HIS A 595 -10.36 -38.96 10.47
N ALA A 596 -10.81 -38.13 9.53
CA ALA A 596 -10.23 -36.84 9.20
C ALA A 596 -10.91 -35.68 9.92
N PHE A 597 -12.23 -35.77 10.17
CA PHE A 597 -12.96 -34.79 10.97
C PHE A 597 -14.21 -35.40 11.61
N TYR A 598 -14.78 -34.67 12.57
CA TYR A 598 -16.12 -34.92 13.09
C TYR A 598 -16.87 -33.61 13.32
N VAL A 599 -18.21 -33.66 13.23
CA VAL A 599 -19.11 -32.56 13.59
C VAL A 599 -20.23 -33.12 14.47
N LYS A 600 -20.35 -32.63 15.71
CA LYS A 600 -21.39 -33.05 16.65
C LYS A 600 -22.28 -31.87 17.02
N VAL A 601 -23.59 -32.11 17.02
CA VAL A 601 -24.60 -31.17 17.48
C VAL A 601 -25.85 -31.93 17.89
N GLY A 602 -26.39 -31.65 19.07
CA GLY A 602 -27.69 -32.16 19.51
C GLY A 602 -27.88 -32.24 21.03
N LEU A 603 -29.14 -32.34 21.45
CA LEU A 603 -29.52 -32.56 22.85
C LEU A 603 -29.02 -33.91 23.37
N GLY A 604 -28.34 -33.90 24.52
CA GLY A 604 -27.69 -35.09 25.10
C GLY A 604 -26.37 -35.49 24.43
N HIS A 605 -25.92 -34.71 23.43
CA HIS A 605 -24.62 -34.89 22.77
C HIS A 605 -23.69 -33.72 23.08
N THR A 606 -24.03 -32.52 22.59
CA THR A 606 -23.26 -31.28 22.80
C THR A 606 -24.03 -30.23 23.59
N MET A 607 -25.33 -30.42 23.75
CA MET A 607 -26.23 -29.50 24.45
C MET A 607 -27.02 -30.21 25.54
N THR A 608 -27.30 -29.48 26.61
CA THR A 608 -28.24 -29.82 27.67
C THR A 608 -29.60 -29.16 27.40
N SER A 609 -30.63 -29.55 28.15
CA SER A 609 -31.93 -28.86 28.07
C SER A 609 -31.81 -27.39 28.50
N GLN A 610 -30.87 -27.07 29.39
CA GLN A 610 -30.62 -25.70 29.83
C GLN A 610 -30.03 -24.86 28.69
N ASP A 611 -29.06 -25.39 27.93
CA ASP A 611 -28.50 -24.69 26.77
C ASP A 611 -29.60 -24.32 25.76
N ILE A 612 -30.58 -25.20 25.53
CA ILE A 612 -31.72 -24.94 24.64
C ILE A 612 -32.61 -23.82 25.19
N LEU A 613 -32.91 -23.84 26.50
CA LEU A 613 -33.71 -22.79 27.15
C LEU A 613 -33.02 -21.43 27.14
N ASP A 614 -31.69 -21.44 27.25
CA ASP A 614 -30.85 -20.24 27.18
C ASP A 614 -30.58 -19.78 25.73
N GLY A 615 -31.12 -20.51 24.73
CA GLY A 615 -30.97 -20.17 23.31
C GLY A 615 -29.59 -20.45 22.73
N ILE A 616 -28.79 -21.29 23.39
CA ILE A 616 -27.43 -21.65 22.99
C ILE A 616 -27.45 -22.92 22.13
N MET A 617 -26.77 -22.87 20.98
CA MET A 617 -26.56 -24.03 20.11
C MET A 617 -25.06 -24.37 20.06
N ASN A 618 -24.65 -25.44 20.74
CA ASN A 618 -23.25 -25.88 20.78
C ASN A 618 -22.94 -26.88 19.66
N VAL A 619 -22.00 -26.52 18.78
CA VAL A 619 -21.48 -27.37 17.71
C VAL A 619 -20.02 -27.69 17.99
N GLU A 620 -19.69 -28.98 18.13
CA GLU A 620 -18.32 -29.44 18.38
C GLU A 620 -17.71 -29.96 17.07
N ILE A 621 -16.56 -29.40 16.66
CA ILE A 621 -15.89 -29.72 15.40
C ILE A 621 -14.45 -30.12 15.70
N GLY A 622 -14.03 -31.28 15.19
CA GLY A 622 -12.64 -31.73 15.28
C GLY A 622 -12.04 -31.97 13.90
N LEU A 623 -10.79 -31.55 13.69
CA LEU A 623 -10.08 -31.60 12.40
C LEU A 623 -8.70 -32.25 12.55
N ALA A 624 -8.34 -33.17 11.66
CA ALA A 624 -7.02 -33.76 11.57
C ALA A 624 -6.25 -33.16 10.38
N VAL A 625 -5.71 -31.95 10.51
CA VAL A 625 -5.00 -31.26 9.42
C VAL A 625 -3.68 -31.96 9.08
N VAL A 626 -3.34 -32.06 7.79
CA VAL A 626 -2.07 -32.62 7.33
C VAL A 626 -0.88 -31.82 7.87
N ARG A 627 0.14 -32.55 8.35
CA ARG A 627 1.38 -31.96 8.88
C ARG A 627 2.52 -32.13 7.86
N PRO A 628 3.43 -31.14 7.74
CA PRO A 628 4.58 -31.28 6.85
C PRO A 628 5.59 -32.29 7.38
N ALA A 629 6.26 -33.02 6.48
CA ALA A 629 7.40 -33.86 6.81
C ALA A 629 8.67 -32.99 6.89
N GLU A 630 9.07 -32.60 8.10
CA GLU A 630 10.25 -31.76 8.34
C GLU A 630 11.57 -32.55 8.28
N PHE A 631 11.55 -33.83 8.66
CA PHE A 631 12.74 -34.69 8.71
C PHE A 631 12.52 -35.96 7.88
N ILE A 632 13.46 -36.27 7.00
CA ILE A 632 13.51 -37.54 6.26
C ILE A 632 14.79 -38.27 6.67
N ILE A 633 14.65 -39.42 7.33
CA ILE A 633 15.78 -40.21 7.83
C ILE A 633 15.96 -41.44 6.93
N LEU A 634 17.03 -41.46 6.14
CA LEU A 634 17.41 -42.61 5.32
C LEU A 634 18.31 -43.54 6.14
N LYS A 635 17.85 -44.76 6.40
CA LYS A 635 18.62 -45.78 7.12
C LYS A 635 19.15 -46.81 6.13
N PHE A 636 20.44 -46.75 5.84
CA PHE A 636 21.11 -47.73 5.00
C PHE A 636 21.58 -48.92 5.86
N SER A 637 21.34 -50.14 5.37
CA SER A 637 21.94 -51.35 5.94
C SER A 637 22.61 -52.12 4.82
N HIS A 638 23.80 -52.64 5.09
CA HIS A 638 24.48 -53.53 4.16
C HIS A 638 23.79 -54.90 4.24
N LYS A 639 23.01 -55.24 3.22
CA LYS A 639 22.38 -56.55 3.10
C LYS A 639 23.43 -57.55 2.60
N MET A 640 23.69 -58.61 3.37
CA MET A 640 24.56 -59.69 2.89
C MET A 640 23.94 -60.34 1.65
N GLN A 641 24.79 -60.68 0.69
CA GLN A 641 24.37 -61.36 -0.53
C GLN A 641 23.72 -62.71 -0.16
N GLU A 642 22.44 -62.87 -0.47
CA GLU A 642 21.65 -64.07 -0.14
C GLU A 642 21.76 -65.18 -1.20
N SER A 643 22.47 -64.90 -2.31
CA SER A 643 22.89 -65.86 -3.35
C SER A 643 23.99 -65.29 -4.23
#